data_AF-A0A7K5SAA9-F1
#
_entry.id   AF-A0A7K5SAA9-F1
#
_cell.length_a   1.000
_cell.length_b   1.000
_cell.length_c   1.000
_cell.angle_alpha   90.00
_cell.angle_beta   90.00
_cell.angle_gamma   90.00
#
_symmetry.space_group_name_H-M   'P 1'
#
loop_
_entity.id
_entity.type
_entity.pdbx_description
1 polymer ?
#
loop_
_entity_poly.entity_id
_entity_poly.type
_entity_poly.pdbx_seq_one_letter_code
_entity_poly.pdbx_strand_id
1 'polypeptide(L)'
;MVMPTGASHVLLVLVLCWVAPSRQELAPVQLRLGGPRGPAGEGRLEVLYQGRWGTVCDDGFDFHAATVACRQLGYTAAITWTHSATYGQGEGPIWLDNVRCGGSEGSLAECVHNGWGISDCHHGEDAGVVCSGQRLPGNSPQATTSGHLGEVSGLTLEEVRLKPILARAKLSMPVMEGAVEVKHNGRWRQVCDANWTRNNSRVVCGMLGFPREKHINTSFYRKLWNRKLKDPNSSLKTLSQKNNFWVHKVRCQGSEPHLARCPMQVAPPAPHQHACPHGMHAIVSCLPGPAFQKGTGKGKNKTIPGKVLPVRLRAGTHIGEGRVEVLRHGQWGTVCDKQWDLAAASVVCRQLGYGTAKQALVGARMGQGLGPIHLSNVWCTGHERSLGECRFQDAEQNGCLHEADAAVRCHMPNMDFKSQVRLAGGRNPEEGVVEVLVPVQGRLQWGAVCGAQWGLNEAMVVCRQLGLGFASHALQETWYWAGSPDATRVVMSGVRCAGTELALQQCQHHGPVHCPSGGGRFSAGVTCTAHAPDLVMNAQLVQETAYLEDRPLGLLYCAHEERCLSRSADNMQWPYGHRRLLRFSSQIHNLGRADFRPRMGRHAWTWHQCHRHFHSIEVFTHYDLLTLNGSKVAEGHKASFCLEDTNCPEGLQRRFACANFGEQGVSVGCWDTYRHDIDCQWIDITDVPPGSYTFQVVVNPKHEVAESDFSNNVMRCQCKYDGQRVWMHGCHTSDAYGADVVSDLERRERLANNLV
;
A
#
# COMPACT_ATOMS: atom_id res chain seq x y z
N MET A 1 -21.62 -65.33 -66.73
CA MET A 1 -22.10 -64.11 -67.42
C MET A 1 -23.31 -63.62 -66.63
N VAL A 2 -23.31 -62.35 -66.19
CA VAL A 2 -24.49 -61.56 -65.79
C VAL A 2 -25.27 -62.04 -64.54
N MET A 3 -25.36 -61.18 -63.52
CA MET A 3 -26.34 -61.29 -62.42
C MET A 3 -27.77 -61.07 -62.93
N PRO A 4 -28.80 -61.56 -62.22
CA PRO A 4 -29.58 -60.60 -61.43
C PRO A 4 -30.28 -61.13 -60.15
N THR A 5 -30.37 -60.21 -59.18
CA THR A 5 -31.48 -59.85 -58.27
C THR A 5 -32.48 -60.90 -57.74
N GLY A 6 -32.71 -60.87 -56.42
CA GLY A 6 -34.02 -61.15 -55.84
C GLY A 6 -34.06 -61.45 -54.34
N ALA A 7 -34.88 -60.66 -53.64
CA ALA A 7 -35.63 -60.97 -52.41
C ALA A 7 -35.08 -60.58 -51.01
N SER A 8 -35.94 -59.79 -50.35
CA SER A 8 -36.05 -59.34 -48.96
C SER A 8 -35.74 -60.35 -47.87
N HIS A 9 -35.19 -59.87 -46.73
CA HIS A 9 -35.58 -60.33 -45.39
C HIS A 9 -35.38 -59.26 -44.30
N VAL A 10 -36.49 -58.92 -43.64
CA VAL A 10 -36.72 -58.78 -42.18
C VAL A 10 -35.59 -58.18 -41.33
N LEU A 11 -35.87 -56.97 -40.83
CA LEU A 11 -35.07 -56.23 -39.85
C LEU A 11 -35.18 -56.91 -38.46
N LEU A 12 -34.12 -57.61 -38.03
CA LEU A 12 -33.95 -58.11 -36.66
C LEU A 12 -33.16 -57.05 -35.87
N VAL A 13 -33.81 -56.40 -34.90
CA VAL A 13 -33.19 -55.43 -34.00
C VAL A 13 -32.28 -56.17 -33.01
N LEU A 14 -30.97 -56.09 -33.22
CA LEU A 14 -29.94 -56.48 -32.25
C LEU A 14 -29.71 -55.33 -31.27
N VAL A 15 -30.12 -55.53 -30.01
CA VAL A 15 -29.74 -54.69 -28.88
C VAL A 15 -28.25 -54.90 -28.61
N LEU A 16 -27.42 -53.99 -29.12
CA LEU A 16 -26.02 -53.89 -28.71
C LEU A 16 -25.97 -53.09 -27.40
N CYS A 17 -25.62 -53.78 -26.30
CA CYS A 17 -25.15 -53.16 -25.08
C CYS A 17 -23.94 -52.27 -25.41
N TRP A 18 -24.14 -50.96 -25.42
CA TRP A 18 -23.03 -50.01 -25.35
C TRP A 18 -22.47 -50.10 -23.94
N VAL A 19 -21.39 -50.87 -23.79
CA VAL A 19 -20.46 -50.70 -22.67
C VAL A 19 -19.88 -49.30 -22.84
N ALA A 20 -20.25 -48.38 -21.95
CA ALA A 20 -19.63 -47.07 -21.89
C ALA A 20 -18.11 -47.24 -21.77
N PRO A 21 -17.29 -46.43 -22.47
CA PRO A 21 -15.84 -46.49 -22.28
C PRO A 21 -15.56 -46.16 -20.81
N SER A 22 -14.83 -47.06 -20.15
CA SER A 22 -14.24 -46.80 -18.84
C SER A 22 -13.49 -45.47 -18.92
N ARG A 23 -13.85 -44.50 -18.07
CA ARG A 23 -13.03 -43.29 -17.89
C ARG A 23 -11.65 -43.77 -17.45
N GLN A 24 -10.65 -43.68 -18.32
CA GLN A 24 -9.27 -43.76 -17.88
C GLN A 24 -9.07 -42.63 -16.86
N GLU A 25 -8.86 -43.02 -15.62
CA GLU A 25 -8.49 -42.15 -14.52
C GLU A 25 -7.09 -41.60 -14.86
N LEU A 26 -7.03 -40.38 -15.40
CA LEU A 26 -5.77 -39.68 -15.64
C LEU A 26 -5.06 -39.52 -14.29
N ALA A 27 -3.87 -40.07 -14.17
CA ALA A 27 -3.10 -39.99 -12.93
C ALA A 27 -2.87 -38.52 -12.55
N PRO A 28 -3.08 -38.13 -11.28
CA PRO A 28 -2.86 -36.76 -10.83
C PRO A 28 -1.38 -36.40 -10.95
N VAL A 29 -1.06 -35.42 -11.79
CA VAL A 29 0.30 -34.86 -11.88
C VAL A 29 0.56 -33.89 -10.74
N GLN A 30 1.81 -33.82 -10.29
CA GLN A 30 2.21 -32.88 -9.23
C GLN A 30 2.83 -31.64 -9.86
N LEU A 31 2.56 -30.48 -9.25
CA LEU A 31 3.13 -29.21 -9.66
C LEU A 31 4.09 -28.69 -8.59
N ARG A 32 5.10 -27.94 -9.01
CA ARG A 32 5.90 -27.09 -8.14
C ARG A 32 6.25 -25.78 -8.84
N LEU A 33 6.71 -24.82 -8.03
CA LEU A 33 7.26 -23.56 -8.52
C LEU A 33 8.78 -23.58 -8.33
N GLY A 34 9.51 -23.48 -9.45
CA GLY A 34 10.97 -23.41 -9.51
C GLY A 34 11.48 -22.00 -9.82
N GLY A 35 12.80 -21.81 -9.80
CA GLY A 35 13.46 -20.53 -10.10
C GLY A 35 14.10 -19.83 -8.88
N PRO A 36 14.61 -18.60 -9.05
CA PRO A 36 15.17 -17.77 -7.98
C PRO A 36 14.18 -17.60 -6.82
N ARG A 37 14.67 -17.49 -5.57
CA ARG A 37 13.81 -17.33 -4.39
C ARG A 37 12.96 -16.05 -4.50
N GLY A 38 11.68 -16.21 -4.82
CA GLY A 38 10.69 -15.14 -4.92
C GLY A 38 9.62 -15.21 -3.81
N PRO A 39 8.61 -14.32 -3.88
CA PRO A 39 7.44 -14.38 -3.01
C PRO A 39 6.74 -15.75 -3.04
N ALA A 40 6.17 -16.17 -1.91
CA ALA A 40 5.48 -17.46 -1.84
C ALA A 40 4.25 -17.49 -2.77
N GLY A 41 4.25 -18.43 -3.72
CA GLY A 41 3.18 -18.58 -4.72
C GLY A 41 3.53 -18.07 -6.12
N GLU A 42 4.79 -17.70 -6.35
CA GLU A 42 5.28 -17.23 -7.64
C GLU A 42 6.49 -18.07 -8.08
N GLY A 43 6.59 -18.37 -9.37
CA GLY A 43 7.75 -19.09 -9.91
C GLY A 43 7.49 -19.74 -11.27
N ARG A 44 8.54 -20.35 -11.82
CA ARG A 44 8.46 -21.15 -13.04
C ARG A 44 7.62 -22.40 -12.76
N LEU A 45 6.68 -22.68 -13.65
CA LEU A 45 5.76 -23.80 -13.49
C LEU A 45 6.44 -25.10 -13.95
N GLU A 46 6.56 -26.06 -13.04
CA GLU A 46 7.12 -27.38 -13.33
C GLU A 46 6.12 -28.48 -12.98
N VAL A 47 6.05 -29.50 -13.84
CA VAL A 47 5.13 -30.65 -13.74
C VAL A 47 5.94 -31.94 -13.54
N LEU A 48 5.52 -32.77 -12.60
CA LEU A 48 6.07 -34.11 -12.40
C LEU A 48 5.26 -35.12 -13.22
N TYR A 49 5.86 -35.67 -14.27
CA TYR A 49 5.27 -36.69 -15.12
C TYR A 49 6.25 -37.85 -15.32
N GLN A 50 5.76 -39.09 -15.19
CA GLN A 50 6.57 -40.32 -15.25
C GLN A 50 7.84 -40.30 -14.37
N GLY A 51 7.74 -39.70 -13.17
CA GLY A 51 8.83 -39.64 -12.19
C GLY A 51 9.93 -38.61 -12.51
N ARG A 52 9.76 -37.76 -13.53
CA ARG A 52 10.70 -36.70 -13.90
C ARG A 52 10.02 -35.33 -13.93
N TRP A 53 10.65 -34.33 -13.31
CA TRP A 53 10.21 -32.94 -13.42
C TRP A 53 10.56 -32.39 -14.80
N GLY A 54 9.65 -31.58 -15.34
CA GLY A 54 9.83 -30.84 -16.59
C GLY A 54 8.96 -29.58 -16.59
N THR A 55 9.16 -28.70 -17.56
CA THR A 55 8.55 -27.37 -17.60
C THR A 55 7.28 -27.33 -18.46
N VAL A 56 6.62 -26.17 -18.49
CA VAL A 56 5.44 -25.89 -19.32
C VAL A 56 5.79 -24.72 -20.24
N CYS A 57 5.51 -24.83 -21.53
CA CYS A 57 5.70 -23.74 -22.48
C CYS A 57 4.63 -22.64 -22.31
N ASP A 58 5.01 -21.39 -22.56
CA ASP A 58 4.14 -20.22 -22.54
C ASP A 58 3.25 -20.07 -23.79
N ASP A 59 3.58 -20.78 -24.88
CA ASP A 59 2.75 -20.82 -26.08
C ASP A 59 1.36 -21.39 -25.80
N GLY A 60 0.35 -20.59 -26.12
CA GLY A 60 -1.05 -20.92 -25.85
C GLY A 60 -1.41 -21.01 -24.35
N PHE A 61 -0.47 -20.77 -23.44
CA PHE A 61 -0.69 -20.73 -22.00
C PHE A 61 -1.34 -19.40 -21.62
N ASP A 62 -2.49 -19.46 -20.96
CA ASP A 62 -3.27 -18.27 -20.66
C ASP A 62 -3.64 -18.15 -19.17
N PHE A 63 -4.42 -17.12 -18.85
CA PHE A 63 -4.86 -16.87 -17.48
C PHE A 63 -5.73 -18.01 -16.91
N HIS A 64 -6.45 -18.75 -17.76
CA HIS A 64 -7.26 -19.88 -17.32
C HIS A 64 -6.38 -21.08 -16.97
N ALA A 65 -5.35 -21.36 -17.77
CA ALA A 65 -4.33 -22.36 -17.44
C ALA A 65 -3.57 -22.01 -16.16
N ALA A 66 -3.19 -20.75 -15.99
CA ALA A 66 -2.59 -20.25 -14.77
C ALA A 66 -3.48 -20.46 -13.53
N THR A 67 -4.79 -20.21 -13.68
CA THR A 67 -5.76 -20.40 -12.59
C THR A 67 -5.84 -21.86 -12.17
N VAL A 68 -5.89 -22.80 -13.12
CA VAL A 68 -5.86 -24.25 -12.84
C VAL A 68 -4.55 -24.63 -12.14
N ALA A 69 -3.41 -24.17 -12.66
CA ALA A 69 -2.09 -24.42 -12.09
C ALA A 69 -1.99 -23.95 -10.63
N CYS A 70 -2.39 -22.71 -10.36
CA CYS A 70 -2.38 -22.14 -9.01
C CYS A 70 -3.32 -22.88 -8.07
N ARG A 71 -4.48 -23.31 -8.55
CA ARG A 71 -5.44 -24.09 -7.76
C ARG A 71 -4.90 -25.47 -7.41
N GLN A 72 -4.27 -26.14 -8.37
CA GLN A 72 -3.59 -27.42 -8.18
C GLN A 72 -2.36 -27.30 -7.26
N LEU A 73 -1.69 -26.15 -7.25
CA LEU A 73 -0.62 -25.80 -6.29
C LEU A 73 -1.15 -25.42 -4.89
N GLY A 74 -2.47 -25.40 -4.69
CA GLY A 74 -3.10 -25.13 -3.39
C GLY A 74 -3.40 -23.65 -3.13
N TYR A 75 -3.50 -22.81 -4.16
CA TYR A 75 -3.90 -21.39 -4.06
C TYR A 75 -5.34 -21.18 -4.57
N THR A 76 -6.02 -20.12 -4.14
CA THR A 76 -7.43 -19.92 -4.52
C THR A 76 -7.62 -19.58 -6.01
N ALA A 77 -6.68 -18.85 -6.62
CA ALA A 77 -6.68 -18.48 -8.03
C ALA A 77 -5.27 -18.03 -8.49
N ALA A 78 -5.08 -17.82 -9.79
CA ALA A 78 -3.96 -17.04 -10.30
C ALA A 78 -4.24 -15.54 -10.21
N ILE A 79 -3.22 -14.76 -9.88
CA ILE A 79 -3.20 -13.29 -10.04
C ILE A 79 -2.79 -12.96 -11.47
N THR A 80 -1.77 -13.66 -11.99
CA THR A 80 -1.31 -13.56 -13.38
C THR A 80 -0.44 -14.77 -13.72
N TRP A 81 0.03 -14.83 -14.96
CA TRP A 81 1.08 -15.72 -15.43
C TRP A 81 2.18 -14.90 -16.12
N THR A 82 3.32 -15.54 -16.35
CA THR A 82 4.51 -14.93 -16.96
C THR A 82 5.01 -15.81 -18.09
N HIS A 83 5.52 -15.18 -19.14
CA HIS A 83 6.12 -15.83 -20.31
C HIS A 83 7.64 -15.62 -20.32
N SER A 84 8.29 -16.12 -21.35
CA SER A 84 9.71 -15.95 -21.66
C SER A 84 10.66 -16.24 -20.50
N ALA A 85 10.41 -17.34 -19.77
CA ALA A 85 11.24 -17.79 -18.67
C ALA A 85 11.54 -16.70 -17.63
N THR A 86 10.53 -15.88 -17.28
CA THR A 86 10.65 -14.76 -16.32
C THR A 86 11.29 -15.19 -14.98
N TYR A 87 11.06 -16.41 -14.53
CA TYR A 87 11.64 -16.99 -13.30
C TYR A 87 12.91 -17.81 -13.57
N GLY A 88 13.64 -17.47 -14.63
CA GLY A 88 14.77 -18.22 -15.17
C GLY A 88 14.32 -19.43 -15.99
N GLN A 89 15.21 -19.89 -16.86
CA GLN A 89 15.01 -21.09 -17.66
C GLN A 89 15.04 -22.35 -16.77
N GLY A 90 14.19 -23.31 -17.06
CA GLY A 90 14.22 -24.63 -16.46
C GLY A 90 15.22 -25.56 -17.16
N GLU A 91 15.24 -26.80 -16.70
CA GLU A 91 16.09 -27.86 -17.23
C GLU A 91 15.28 -29.14 -17.42
N GLY A 92 15.62 -29.94 -18.43
CA GLY A 92 14.99 -31.23 -18.69
C GLY A 92 13.95 -31.16 -19.82
N PRO A 93 12.92 -32.01 -19.80
CA PRO A 93 11.87 -32.00 -20.84
C PRO A 93 10.87 -30.86 -20.61
N ILE A 94 10.34 -30.29 -21.70
CA ILE A 94 9.14 -29.44 -21.68
C ILE A 94 7.95 -30.38 -21.81
N TRP A 95 7.17 -30.56 -20.74
CA TRP A 95 6.14 -31.59 -20.68
C TRP A 95 4.84 -31.19 -21.36
N LEU A 96 4.50 -29.90 -21.32
CA LEU A 96 3.24 -29.39 -21.80
C LEU A 96 3.46 -28.14 -22.64
N ASP A 97 2.73 -28.06 -23.75
CA ASP A 97 2.74 -26.96 -24.71
C ASP A 97 1.32 -26.80 -25.29
N ASN A 98 0.99 -25.56 -25.68
CA ASN A 98 -0.33 -25.14 -26.15
C ASN A 98 -1.44 -25.49 -25.15
N VAL A 99 -1.14 -25.25 -23.86
CA VAL A 99 -2.03 -25.62 -22.75
C VAL A 99 -3.21 -24.66 -22.65
N ARG A 100 -4.39 -25.13 -23.04
CA ARG A 100 -5.63 -24.35 -23.01
C ARG A 100 -6.63 -24.96 -22.03
N CYS A 101 -6.98 -24.17 -21.02
CA CYS A 101 -7.93 -24.56 -19.98
C CYS A 101 -9.17 -23.65 -20.02
N GLY A 102 -10.32 -24.16 -19.57
CA GLY A 102 -11.52 -23.38 -19.26
C GLY A 102 -11.49 -22.72 -17.88
N GLY A 103 -10.49 -23.03 -17.04
CA GLY A 103 -10.29 -22.45 -15.71
C GLY A 103 -11.00 -23.20 -14.57
N SER A 104 -11.70 -24.29 -14.89
CA SER A 104 -12.51 -25.06 -13.94
C SER A 104 -11.95 -26.46 -13.65
N GLU A 105 -10.98 -26.90 -14.45
CA GLU A 105 -10.30 -28.19 -14.41
C GLU A 105 -9.60 -28.43 -13.07
N GLY A 106 -9.54 -29.70 -12.64
CA GLY A 106 -8.90 -30.10 -11.39
C GLY A 106 -7.37 -30.15 -11.49
N SER A 107 -6.85 -30.33 -12.70
CA SER A 107 -5.43 -30.54 -12.99
C SER A 107 -5.06 -30.00 -14.38
N LEU A 108 -3.83 -29.52 -14.58
CA LEU A 108 -3.32 -29.15 -15.90
C LEU A 108 -3.29 -30.32 -16.90
N ALA A 109 -3.22 -31.55 -16.40
CA ALA A 109 -3.31 -32.75 -17.24
C ALA A 109 -4.69 -32.97 -17.89
N GLU A 110 -5.72 -32.25 -17.42
CA GLU A 110 -7.09 -32.31 -17.97
C GLU A 110 -7.33 -31.26 -19.06
N CYS A 111 -6.41 -30.29 -19.21
CA CYS A 111 -6.51 -29.25 -20.21
C CYS A 111 -6.15 -29.75 -21.61
N VAL A 112 -6.56 -29.04 -22.65
CA VAL A 112 -6.13 -29.37 -24.02
C VAL A 112 -4.66 -28.97 -24.15
N HIS A 113 -3.81 -29.90 -24.62
CA HIS A 113 -2.39 -29.68 -24.86
C HIS A 113 -1.91 -30.61 -26.00
N ASN A 114 -0.72 -30.36 -26.57
CA ASN A 114 -0.17 -31.10 -27.72
C ASN A 114 0.24 -32.57 -27.42
N GLY A 115 0.01 -33.06 -26.21
CA GLY A 115 0.53 -34.33 -25.69
C GLY A 115 1.78 -34.17 -24.82
N TRP A 116 2.09 -35.18 -24.00
CA TRP A 116 3.19 -35.13 -23.03
C TRP A 116 4.55 -35.18 -23.72
N GLY A 117 5.37 -34.14 -23.52
CA GLY A 117 6.73 -34.06 -24.09
C GLY A 117 6.76 -33.73 -25.58
N ILE A 118 5.62 -33.32 -26.15
CA ILE A 118 5.49 -32.86 -27.53
C ILE A 118 5.41 -31.34 -27.47
N SER A 119 6.52 -30.68 -27.78
CA SER A 119 6.66 -29.22 -27.81
C SER A 119 7.76 -28.85 -28.80
N ASP A 120 7.58 -27.76 -29.53
CA ASP A 120 8.60 -27.11 -30.36
C ASP A 120 9.28 -25.93 -29.64
N CYS A 121 8.90 -25.67 -28.39
CA CYS A 121 9.47 -24.60 -27.56
C CYS A 121 10.89 -24.94 -27.06
N HIS A 122 11.62 -23.90 -26.66
CA HIS A 122 12.85 -24.02 -25.87
C HIS A 122 12.64 -23.47 -24.44
N HIS A 123 13.56 -23.74 -23.50
CA HIS A 123 13.39 -23.28 -22.11
C HIS A 123 13.39 -21.75 -21.91
N GLY A 124 13.66 -20.98 -22.96
CA GLY A 124 13.47 -19.53 -22.93
C GLY A 124 11.99 -19.14 -22.98
N GLU A 125 11.10 -20.09 -23.24
CA GLU A 125 9.64 -19.98 -23.36
C GLU A 125 8.94 -20.68 -22.19
N ASP A 126 9.65 -20.94 -21.09
CA ASP A 126 9.04 -21.57 -19.92
C ASP A 126 8.04 -20.61 -19.25
N ALA A 127 6.81 -21.11 -19.08
CA ALA A 127 5.74 -20.43 -18.38
C ALA A 127 5.99 -20.36 -16.87
N GLY A 128 5.61 -19.23 -16.28
CA GLY A 128 5.55 -19.05 -14.84
C GLY A 128 4.17 -18.59 -14.40
N VAL A 129 3.87 -18.74 -13.12
CA VAL A 129 2.59 -18.32 -12.54
C VAL A 129 2.80 -17.46 -11.31
N VAL A 130 1.85 -16.58 -11.07
CA VAL A 130 1.75 -15.75 -9.86
C VAL A 130 0.41 -16.07 -9.23
N CYS A 131 0.44 -16.78 -8.11
CA CYS A 131 -0.75 -17.26 -7.43
C CYS A 131 -1.23 -16.31 -6.32
N SER A 132 -2.53 -16.32 -6.05
CA SER A 132 -3.11 -15.54 -4.95
C SER A 132 -2.50 -15.94 -3.61
N GLY A 133 -2.10 -14.99 -2.76
CA GLY A 133 -1.54 -15.28 -1.42
C GLY A 133 -2.50 -15.99 -0.43
N GLN A 134 -3.74 -16.30 -0.83
CA GLN A 134 -4.67 -17.14 -0.10
C GLN A 134 -4.53 -18.60 -0.57
N ARG A 135 -4.11 -19.49 0.33
CA ARG A 135 -4.07 -20.93 0.08
C ARG A 135 -5.46 -21.56 0.26
N LEU A 136 -5.79 -22.54 -0.57
CA LEU A 136 -6.98 -23.37 -0.43
C LEU A 136 -6.89 -24.14 0.91
N PRO A 137 -7.96 -24.14 1.72
CA PRO A 137 -7.99 -24.91 2.94
C PRO A 137 -8.05 -26.40 2.59
N GLY A 138 -6.93 -27.13 2.69
CA GLY A 138 -6.95 -28.59 2.66
C GLY A 138 -5.73 -29.37 2.19
N ASN A 139 -4.66 -28.79 1.63
CA ASN A 139 -3.47 -29.58 1.26
C ASN A 139 -2.17 -28.76 1.31
N SER A 140 -1.28 -29.07 2.27
CA SER A 140 0.12 -28.65 2.23
C SER A 140 1.01 -29.72 2.92
N PRO A 141 2.01 -30.28 2.22
CA PRO A 141 3.11 -31.00 2.86
C PRO A 141 3.96 -30.02 3.68
N GLN A 142 4.45 -30.51 4.81
CA GLN A 142 5.07 -29.77 5.90
C GLN A 142 6.28 -28.91 5.45
N ALA A 143 6.18 -27.61 5.70
CA ALA A 143 7.32 -26.73 5.96
C ALA A 143 7.00 -25.99 7.26
N THR A 144 7.89 -26.17 8.22
CA THR A 144 7.73 -25.87 9.64
C THR A 144 7.69 -24.37 9.95
N THR A 145 6.65 -24.01 10.71
CA THR A 145 6.59 -22.95 11.74
C THR A 145 6.79 -21.49 11.33
N SER A 146 5.68 -20.84 10.97
CA SER A 146 5.38 -19.48 11.47
C SER A 146 3.87 -19.32 11.68
N GLY A 147 3.50 -18.71 12.80
CA GLY A 147 2.15 -18.69 13.36
C GLY A 147 1.09 -18.10 12.43
N HIS A 148 0.19 -18.96 11.99
CA HIS A 148 -1.18 -18.58 11.62
C HIS A 148 -2.15 -19.45 12.41
N LEU A 149 -3.11 -18.76 13.03
CA LEU A 149 -4.37 -19.26 13.58
C LEU A 149 -4.23 -20.50 14.46
N GLY A 150 -4.17 -20.29 15.78
CA GLY A 150 -4.55 -21.33 16.72
C GLY A 150 -5.96 -21.78 16.38
N GLU A 151 -6.05 -22.95 15.76
CA GLU A 151 -7.27 -23.70 15.58
C GLU A 151 -7.71 -24.16 16.97
N VAL A 152 -8.43 -23.29 17.66
CA VAL A 152 -9.26 -23.66 18.80
C VAL A 152 -10.69 -23.51 18.32
N SER A 153 -11.27 -24.66 17.94
CA SER A 153 -12.71 -24.86 17.72
C SER A 153 -13.29 -24.34 16.39
N GLY A 154 -12.76 -24.69 15.21
CA GLY A 154 -13.52 -24.79 13.95
C GLY A 154 -14.53 -23.67 13.58
N LEU A 155 -14.31 -22.44 14.06
CA LEU A 155 -15.24 -21.31 13.99
C LEU A 155 -14.49 -20.12 13.42
N THR A 156 -14.72 -19.84 12.14
CA THR A 156 -14.22 -18.62 11.49
C THR A 156 -15.16 -17.46 11.82
N LEU A 157 -14.88 -16.76 12.92
CA LEU A 157 -15.46 -15.45 13.15
C LEU A 157 -14.74 -14.45 12.25
N GLU A 158 -15.44 -13.95 11.23
CA GLU A 158 -14.84 -13.11 10.18
C GLU A 158 -14.88 -11.62 10.55
N GLU A 159 -16.00 -11.16 11.11
CA GLU A 159 -16.26 -9.72 11.31
C GLU A 159 -17.13 -9.44 12.55
N VAL A 160 -16.98 -8.24 13.10
CA VAL A 160 -17.82 -7.70 14.19
C VAL A 160 -18.40 -6.35 13.77
N ARG A 161 -19.65 -6.08 14.13
CA ARG A 161 -20.27 -4.75 13.96
C ARG A 161 -21.12 -4.36 15.17
N LEU A 162 -21.39 -3.07 15.28
CA LEU A 162 -22.37 -2.55 16.23
C LEU A 162 -23.68 -2.22 15.51
N LYS A 163 -24.79 -2.74 16.03
CA LYS A 163 -26.13 -2.31 15.64
C LYS A 163 -26.61 -1.21 16.59
N PRO A 164 -26.81 0.04 16.12
CA PRO A 164 -27.24 1.12 16.99
C PRO A 164 -28.63 0.86 17.57
N ILE A 165 -28.77 1.02 18.89
CA ILE A 165 -30.05 0.82 19.60
C ILE A 165 -30.78 2.14 19.80
N LEU A 166 -30.04 3.20 20.12
CA LEU A 166 -30.57 4.53 20.41
C LEU A 166 -30.67 5.38 19.14
N ALA A 167 -31.70 6.22 19.03
CA ALA A 167 -31.88 7.14 17.90
C ALA A 167 -30.66 8.07 17.71
N ARG A 168 -30.11 8.58 18.81
CA ARG A 168 -28.87 9.39 18.79
C ARG A 168 -27.66 8.63 18.25
N ALA A 169 -27.54 7.33 18.56
CA ALA A 169 -26.45 6.49 18.05
C ALA A 169 -26.58 6.21 16.56
N LYS A 170 -27.81 6.18 16.00
CA LYS A 170 -28.04 6.07 14.55
C LYS A 170 -27.58 7.29 13.76
N LEU A 171 -27.49 8.46 14.40
CA LEU A 171 -27.01 9.71 13.81
C LEU A 171 -25.50 9.93 14.05
N SER A 172 -24.84 9.03 14.78
CA SER A 172 -23.40 9.09 15.06
C SER A 172 -22.62 8.30 14.03
N MET A 173 -21.65 8.95 13.40
CA MET A 173 -20.61 8.33 12.56
C MET A 173 -19.24 8.73 13.13
N PRO A 174 -18.39 7.79 13.56
CA PRO A 174 -18.63 6.34 13.55
C PRO A 174 -19.69 5.92 14.61
N VAL A 175 -20.22 4.72 14.46
CA VAL A 175 -21.10 4.11 15.47
C VAL A 175 -20.24 3.68 16.65
N MET A 176 -20.41 4.34 17.79
CA MET A 176 -19.61 4.09 19.00
C MET A 176 -20.32 3.20 20.02
N GLU A 177 -21.64 3.04 19.92
CA GLU A 177 -22.43 2.34 20.94
C GLU A 177 -23.58 1.54 20.31
N GLY A 178 -23.70 0.27 20.67
CA GLY A 178 -24.73 -0.60 20.11
C GLY A 178 -24.65 -2.05 20.58
N ALA A 179 -25.57 -2.86 20.05
CA ALA A 179 -25.53 -4.32 20.23
C ALA A 179 -24.45 -4.93 19.35
N VAL A 180 -23.67 -5.86 19.92
CA VAL A 180 -22.62 -6.58 19.21
C VAL A 180 -23.23 -7.66 18.32
N GLU A 181 -22.89 -7.63 17.04
CA GLU A 181 -23.17 -8.69 16.08
C GLU A 181 -21.86 -9.23 15.52
N VAL A 182 -21.82 -10.55 15.33
CA VAL A 182 -20.70 -11.27 14.73
C VAL A 182 -21.11 -11.91 13.41
N LYS A 183 -20.22 -11.93 12.44
CA LYS A 183 -20.43 -12.61 11.15
C LYS A 183 -19.87 -14.02 11.21
N HIS A 184 -20.69 -15.00 10.88
CA HIS A 184 -20.33 -16.41 10.83
C HIS A 184 -21.09 -17.09 9.69
N ASN A 185 -20.39 -17.80 8.81
CA ASN A 185 -20.93 -18.41 7.58
C ASN A 185 -21.77 -17.41 6.76
N GLY A 186 -21.25 -16.19 6.57
CA GLY A 186 -21.90 -15.12 5.82
C GLY A 186 -23.14 -14.48 6.48
N ARG A 187 -23.56 -14.93 7.66
CA ARG A 187 -24.76 -14.40 8.37
C ARG A 187 -24.37 -13.66 9.64
N TRP A 188 -25.01 -12.52 9.87
CA TRP A 188 -24.89 -11.75 11.11
C TRP A 188 -25.71 -12.38 12.23
N ARG A 189 -25.05 -12.66 13.35
CA ARG A 189 -25.62 -13.30 14.54
C ARG A 189 -25.44 -12.42 15.78
N GLN A 190 -26.39 -12.51 16.72
CA GLN A 190 -26.31 -11.77 17.97
C GLN A 190 -25.39 -12.47 18.98
N VAL A 191 -24.79 -11.68 19.86
CA VAL A 191 -23.99 -12.17 20.99
C VAL A 191 -24.74 -11.97 22.30
N CYS A 192 -24.80 -13.01 23.14
CA CYS A 192 -25.46 -12.97 24.44
C CYS A 192 -24.63 -12.16 25.46
N ASP A 193 -25.31 -11.41 26.34
CA ASP A 193 -24.66 -10.66 27.43
C ASP A 193 -24.24 -11.53 28.63
N ALA A 194 -24.51 -12.83 28.60
CA ALA A 194 -24.16 -13.76 29.67
C ALA A 194 -22.64 -13.78 29.92
N ASN A 195 -22.24 -13.40 31.14
CA ASN A 195 -20.84 -13.22 31.56
C ASN A 195 -20.05 -12.24 30.66
N TRP A 196 -20.71 -11.27 30.06
CA TRP A 196 -20.04 -10.25 29.27
C TRP A 196 -19.23 -9.31 30.15
N THR A 197 -17.91 -9.32 29.99
CA THR A 197 -16.99 -8.52 30.82
C THR A 197 -16.52 -7.26 30.09
N ARG A 198 -15.83 -6.39 30.84
CA ARG A 198 -15.10 -5.26 30.28
C ARG A 198 -14.00 -5.70 29.29
N ASN A 199 -13.34 -6.83 29.55
CA ASN A 199 -12.30 -7.37 28.66
C ASN A 199 -12.88 -7.81 27.31
N ASN A 200 -14.06 -8.43 27.29
CA ASN A 200 -14.76 -8.74 26.04
C ASN A 200 -15.06 -7.45 25.25
N SER A 201 -15.49 -6.40 25.95
CA SER A 201 -15.77 -5.10 25.34
C SER A 201 -14.51 -4.44 24.77
N ARG A 202 -13.36 -4.57 25.46
CA ARG A 202 -12.05 -4.08 24.98
C ARG A 202 -11.64 -4.74 23.66
N VAL A 203 -11.74 -6.06 23.55
CA VAL A 203 -11.42 -6.80 22.31
C VAL A 203 -12.34 -6.38 21.17
N VAL A 204 -13.65 -6.29 21.43
CA VAL A 204 -14.63 -5.83 20.42
C VAL A 204 -14.36 -4.40 19.96
N CYS A 205 -14.12 -3.47 20.89
CA CYS A 205 -13.76 -2.10 20.53
C CYS A 205 -12.47 -2.06 19.69
N GLY A 206 -11.47 -2.86 20.05
CA GLY A 206 -10.26 -3.04 19.25
C GLY A 206 -10.55 -3.47 17.82
N MET A 207 -11.34 -4.52 17.61
CA MET A 207 -11.70 -4.99 16.27
C MET A 207 -12.53 -3.98 15.45
N LEU A 208 -13.30 -3.13 16.13
CA LEU A 208 -14.09 -2.06 15.54
C LEU A 208 -13.27 -0.79 15.24
N GLY A 209 -11.97 -0.80 15.56
CA GLY A 209 -11.07 0.32 15.29
C GLY A 209 -10.96 1.37 16.39
N PHE A 210 -11.45 1.06 17.59
CA PHE A 210 -11.40 1.95 18.74
C PHE A 210 -10.32 1.52 19.74
N PRO A 211 -9.49 2.45 20.24
CA PRO A 211 -8.38 2.11 21.14
C PRO A 211 -8.84 1.64 22.51
N ARG A 212 -10.04 2.05 22.94
CA ARG A 212 -10.55 1.82 24.31
C ARG A 212 -12.05 1.65 24.35
N GLU A 213 -12.50 0.90 25.35
CA GLU A 213 -13.90 0.73 25.73
C GLU A 213 -14.35 1.77 26.78
N LYS A 214 -15.63 2.13 26.74
CA LYS A 214 -16.31 2.95 27.74
C LYS A 214 -17.17 2.07 28.64
N HIS A 215 -17.22 2.39 29.93
CA HIS A 215 -18.12 1.73 30.86
C HIS A 215 -19.59 2.06 30.55
N ILE A 216 -20.45 1.03 30.50
CA ILE A 216 -21.89 1.16 30.22
C ILE A 216 -22.70 0.75 31.44
N ASN A 217 -23.74 1.53 31.75
CA ASN A 217 -24.75 1.11 32.72
C ASN A 217 -25.76 0.14 32.06
N THR A 218 -25.55 -1.15 32.25
CA THR A 218 -26.38 -2.22 31.67
C THR A 218 -27.83 -2.22 32.18
N SER A 219 -28.11 -1.62 33.34
CA SER A 219 -29.47 -1.55 33.91
C SER A 219 -30.44 -0.77 33.02
N PHE A 220 -29.98 0.32 32.40
CA PHE A 220 -30.77 1.11 31.46
C PHE A 220 -31.16 0.30 30.22
N TYR A 221 -30.18 -0.39 29.64
CA TYR A 221 -30.36 -1.24 28.47
C TYR A 221 -31.27 -2.44 28.75
N ARG A 222 -31.18 -3.02 29.95
CA ARG A 222 -32.05 -4.10 30.41
C ARG A 222 -33.50 -3.64 30.58
N LYS A 223 -33.74 -2.44 31.10
CA LYS A 223 -35.09 -1.84 31.13
C LYS A 223 -35.67 -1.67 29.72
N LEU A 224 -34.86 -1.17 28.79
CA LEU A 224 -35.27 -0.98 27.39
C LEU A 224 -35.58 -2.32 26.70
N TRP A 225 -34.75 -3.34 26.94
CA TRP A 225 -34.92 -4.71 26.45
C TRP A 225 -36.23 -5.33 26.93
N ASN A 226 -36.46 -5.32 28.25
CA ASN A 226 -37.66 -5.87 28.86
C ASN A 226 -38.94 -5.19 28.35
N ARG A 227 -38.90 -3.86 28.15
CA ARG A 227 -40.01 -3.12 27.55
C ARG A 227 -40.32 -3.59 26.13
N LYS A 228 -39.29 -3.77 25.29
CA LYS A 228 -39.44 -4.24 23.90
C LYS A 228 -39.87 -5.70 23.78
N LEU A 229 -39.60 -6.55 24.78
CA LEU A 229 -40.08 -7.93 24.79
C LEU A 229 -41.57 -8.04 25.17
N LYS A 230 -42.08 -7.10 25.97
CA LYS A 230 -43.51 -7.03 26.32
C LYS A 230 -44.38 -6.57 25.15
N ASP A 231 -43.84 -5.73 24.28
CA ASP A 231 -44.53 -5.22 23.08
C ASP A 231 -44.76 -6.34 22.05
N PRO A 232 -46.02 -6.70 21.71
CA PRO A 232 -46.34 -7.75 20.75
C PRO A 232 -45.94 -7.42 19.31
N ASN A 233 -45.82 -6.13 18.94
CA ASN A 233 -45.44 -5.70 17.59
C ASN A 233 -43.92 -5.47 17.43
N SER A 234 -43.15 -5.71 18.48
CA SER A 234 -41.72 -5.51 18.47
C SER A 234 -41.00 -6.60 17.68
N SER A 235 -40.28 -6.19 16.63
CA SER A 235 -39.39 -7.08 15.86
C SER A 235 -38.37 -7.82 16.72
N LEU A 236 -38.03 -7.28 17.90
CA LEU A 236 -37.14 -7.91 18.86
C LEU A 236 -37.76 -9.17 19.50
N LYS A 237 -39.06 -9.15 19.77
CA LYS A 237 -39.79 -10.29 20.33
C LYS A 237 -39.77 -11.47 19.35
N THR A 238 -40.04 -11.19 18.06
CA THR A 238 -39.96 -12.17 16.97
C THR A 238 -38.54 -12.72 16.78
N LEU A 239 -37.50 -11.87 16.86
CA LEU A 239 -36.10 -12.28 16.74
C LEU A 239 -35.62 -13.13 17.93
N SER A 240 -36.07 -12.79 19.15
CA SER A 240 -35.75 -13.56 20.36
C SER A 240 -36.38 -14.95 20.33
N GLN A 241 -37.60 -15.08 19.80
CA GLN A 241 -38.30 -16.37 19.65
C GLN A 241 -37.64 -17.29 18.61
N LYS A 242 -36.96 -16.74 17.60
CA LYS A 242 -36.24 -17.48 16.55
C LYS A 242 -34.83 -17.96 16.96
N ASN A 243 -34.45 -17.85 18.23
CA ASN A 243 -33.16 -18.27 18.79
C ASN A 243 -31.93 -17.72 18.01
N ASN A 244 -31.92 -16.41 17.75
CA ASN A 244 -30.89 -15.78 16.89
C ASN A 244 -29.57 -15.45 17.60
N PHE A 245 -29.41 -15.86 18.86
CA PHE A 245 -28.17 -15.79 19.62
C PHE A 245 -27.31 -17.01 19.27
N TRP A 246 -26.25 -16.81 18.51
CA TRP A 246 -25.35 -17.90 18.12
C TRP A 246 -24.21 -18.06 19.13
N VAL A 247 -23.67 -16.94 19.61
CA VAL A 247 -22.58 -16.91 20.59
C VAL A 247 -23.16 -16.76 21.99
N HIS A 248 -23.01 -17.80 22.80
CA HIS A 248 -23.58 -17.89 24.14
C HIS A 248 -22.67 -17.29 25.21
N LYS A 249 -21.38 -17.63 25.18
CA LYS A 249 -20.39 -17.13 26.15
C LYS A 249 -19.09 -16.79 25.43
N VAL A 250 -18.52 -15.65 25.80
CA VAL A 250 -17.20 -15.19 25.35
C VAL A 250 -16.38 -14.85 26.59
N ARG A 251 -15.15 -15.34 26.67
CA ARG A 251 -14.23 -15.05 27.78
C ARG A 251 -12.89 -14.57 27.23
N CYS A 252 -12.71 -13.26 27.12
CA CYS A 252 -11.44 -12.65 26.75
C CYS A 252 -10.64 -12.22 27.99
N GLN A 253 -9.31 -12.30 27.89
CA GLN A 253 -8.36 -11.69 28.83
C GLN A 253 -8.26 -10.17 28.64
N GLY A 254 -8.53 -9.69 27.43
CA GLY A 254 -8.48 -8.27 27.02
C GLY A 254 -7.19 -7.88 26.30
N SER A 255 -6.21 -8.77 26.23
CA SER A 255 -4.98 -8.64 25.42
C SER A 255 -5.18 -9.11 23.99
N GLU A 256 -6.21 -9.93 23.74
CA GLU A 256 -6.42 -10.56 22.45
C GLU A 256 -6.71 -9.52 21.36
N PRO A 257 -6.08 -9.65 20.18
CA PRO A 257 -6.33 -8.77 19.04
C PRO A 257 -7.70 -9.00 18.38
N HIS A 258 -8.26 -10.21 18.53
CA HIS A 258 -9.49 -10.63 17.87
C HIS A 258 -10.32 -11.58 18.75
N LEU A 259 -11.65 -11.52 18.64
CA LEU A 259 -12.58 -12.38 19.40
C LEU A 259 -12.37 -13.87 19.15
N ALA A 260 -11.91 -14.24 17.95
CA ALA A 260 -11.58 -15.62 17.59
C ALA A 260 -10.45 -16.23 18.45
N ARG A 261 -9.64 -15.38 19.12
CA ARG A 261 -8.62 -15.84 20.07
C ARG A 261 -9.12 -15.94 21.51
N CYS A 262 -10.36 -15.53 21.77
CA CYS A 262 -10.98 -15.70 23.07
C CYS A 262 -11.70 -17.05 23.14
N PRO A 263 -11.57 -17.80 24.25
CA PRO A 263 -12.44 -18.93 24.53
C PRO A 263 -13.93 -18.57 24.37
N MET A 264 -14.61 -19.27 23.46
CA MET A 264 -16.02 -19.00 23.13
C MET A 264 -16.86 -20.28 23.15
N GLN A 265 -18.12 -20.14 23.54
CA GLN A 265 -19.12 -21.20 23.45
C GLN A 265 -20.22 -20.77 22.48
N VAL A 266 -20.37 -21.56 21.42
CA VAL A 266 -21.43 -21.41 20.42
C VAL A 266 -22.59 -22.34 20.76
N ALA A 267 -23.82 -21.94 20.45
CA ALA A 267 -24.99 -22.76 20.69
C ALA A 267 -24.91 -24.09 19.90
N PRO A 268 -25.17 -25.26 20.53
CA PRO A 268 -25.27 -26.52 19.81
C PRO A 268 -26.50 -26.51 18.87
N PRO A 269 -26.49 -27.28 17.76
CA PRO A 269 -27.61 -27.35 16.81
C PRO A 269 -28.88 -28.05 17.34
N ALA A 270 -29.05 -28.18 18.66
CA ALA A 270 -30.20 -28.86 19.26
C ALA A 270 -31.46 -27.96 19.29
N PRO A 271 -32.67 -28.45 18.94
CA PRO A 271 -33.85 -27.61 18.70
C PRO A 271 -34.50 -26.96 19.95
N HIS A 272 -34.06 -27.27 21.17
CA HIS A 272 -34.84 -26.98 22.39
C HIS A 272 -34.10 -26.25 23.53
N GLN A 273 -32.91 -25.69 23.31
CA GLN A 273 -32.26 -24.80 24.27
C GLN A 273 -32.17 -23.36 23.74
N HIS A 274 -32.81 -22.44 24.45
CA HIS A 274 -32.64 -21.00 24.19
C HIS A 274 -31.17 -20.62 24.46
N ALA A 275 -30.50 -20.08 23.46
CA ALA A 275 -29.06 -19.79 23.49
C ALA A 275 -28.68 -18.60 24.39
N CYS A 276 -29.65 -17.91 25.00
CA CYS A 276 -29.43 -16.82 25.96
C CYS A 276 -30.61 -16.76 26.95
N PRO A 277 -30.78 -17.75 27.84
CA PRO A 277 -31.90 -17.77 28.78
C PRO A 277 -31.77 -16.59 29.75
N HIS A 278 -32.78 -15.71 29.78
CA HIS A 278 -32.82 -14.49 30.62
C HIS A 278 -31.76 -13.41 30.31
N GLY A 279 -30.98 -13.57 29.24
CA GLY A 279 -30.01 -12.56 28.80
C GLY A 279 -30.58 -11.59 27.75
N MET A 280 -29.76 -10.62 27.38
CA MET A 280 -30.03 -9.65 26.31
C MET A 280 -28.85 -9.58 25.34
N HIS A 281 -28.93 -8.74 24.31
CA HIS A 281 -27.77 -8.47 23.46
C HIS A 281 -26.61 -7.93 24.29
N ALA A 282 -25.39 -8.43 24.04
CA ALA A 282 -24.17 -7.82 24.54
C ALA A 282 -24.07 -6.38 23.98
N ILE A 283 -23.95 -5.41 24.87
CA ILE A 283 -23.86 -3.99 24.52
C ILE A 283 -22.43 -3.51 24.76
N VAL A 284 -21.87 -2.82 23.77
CA VAL A 284 -20.54 -2.23 23.84
C VAL A 284 -20.62 -0.74 23.49
N SER A 285 -19.79 0.05 24.16
CA SER A 285 -19.60 1.49 23.93
C SER A 285 -18.10 1.72 23.86
N CYS A 286 -17.63 2.36 22.80
CA CYS A 286 -16.22 2.55 22.50
C CYS A 286 -15.85 4.03 22.50
N LEU A 287 -14.57 4.32 22.77
CA LEU A 287 -14.02 5.67 22.74
C LEU A 287 -13.19 5.86 21.46
N PRO A 288 -13.52 6.83 20.60
CA PRO A 288 -12.74 7.16 19.41
C PRO A 288 -11.39 7.76 19.79
N GLY A 289 -10.36 7.39 19.02
CA GLY A 289 -9.08 8.08 19.05
C GLY A 289 -9.18 9.53 18.57
N PRO A 290 -8.14 10.34 18.77
CA PRO A 290 -8.16 11.77 18.50
C PRO A 290 -8.60 12.12 17.07
N ALA A 291 -8.16 11.35 16.07
CA ALA A 291 -8.50 11.55 14.66
C ALA A 291 -9.99 11.37 14.34
N PHE A 292 -10.77 10.74 15.22
CA PHE A 292 -12.18 10.40 15.00
C PHE A 292 -13.14 11.11 15.97
N GLN A 293 -12.65 12.06 16.79
CA GLN A 293 -13.48 12.84 17.71
C GLN A 293 -14.16 14.01 16.99
N LYS A 294 -15.49 14.09 17.09
CA LYS A 294 -16.24 15.26 16.57
C LYS A 294 -16.06 16.46 17.49
N GLY A 295 -15.70 17.61 16.91
CA GLY A 295 -15.27 18.82 17.58
C GLY A 295 -16.02 19.15 18.88
N THR A 296 -15.31 18.96 20.00
CA THR A 296 -15.58 19.62 21.27
C THR A 296 -14.28 20.17 21.81
N GLY A 297 -14.04 21.46 21.53
CA GLY A 297 -13.08 22.29 22.25
C GLY A 297 -11.60 22.03 21.94
N LYS A 298 -10.83 23.12 21.98
CA LYS A 298 -9.38 23.11 22.17
C LYS A 298 -9.01 22.37 23.46
N GLY A 299 -9.11 21.04 23.45
CA GLY A 299 -8.35 20.21 24.36
C GLY A 299 -6.92 20.32 23.89
N LYS A 300 -6.16 21.29 24.44
CA LYS A 300 -4.70 21.25 24.37
C LYS A 300 -4.32 19.79 24.62
N ASN A 301 -3.64 19.16 23.68
CA ASN A 301 -2.91 17.93 23.96
C ASN A 301 -2.09 18.27 25.20
N LYS A 302 -2.55 17.83 26.38
CA LYS A 302 -1.64 17.58 27.49
C LYS A 302 -0.91 16.32 27.06
N THR A 303 -0.01 16.47 26.09
CA THR A 303 1.17 15.64 26.01
C THR A 303 1.72 15.66 27.43
N ILE A 304 1.62 14.52 28.10
CA ILE A 304 2.40 14.32 29.32
C ILE A 304 3.84 14.40 28.82
N PRO A 305 4.61 15.45 29.16
CA PRO A 305 5.94 15.61 28.61
C PRO A 305 6.81 14.46 29.13
N GLY A 306 7.44 13.71 28.21
CA GLY A 306 8.64 12.93 28.52
C GLY A 306 8.52 11.46 28.97
N LYS A 307 7.43 10.72 28.69
CA LYS A 307 7.38 9.28 29.07
C LYS A 307 6.87 8.27 28.03
N VAL A 308 6.42 8.69 26.85
CA VAL A 308 5.89 7.77 25.84
C VAL A 308 6.79 7.78 24.62
N LEU A 309 7.33 6.61 24.25
CA LEU A 309 8.12 6.42 23.04
C LEU A 309 7.26 6.77 21.81
N PRO A 310 7.57 7.84 21.05
CA PRO A 310 6.76 8.22 19.90
C PRO A 310 6.87 7.18 18.77
N VAL A 311 5.74 6.91 18.11
CA VAL A 311 5.63 5.95 17.01
C VAL A 311 4.92 6.63 15.84
N ARG A 312 5.32 6.33 14.61
CA ARG A 312 4.64 6.73 13.37
C ARG A 312 4.58 5.57 12.38
N LEU A 313 3.68 5.67 11.40
CA LEU A 313 3.55 4.73 10.29
C LEU A 313 3.88 5.42 8.98
N ARG A 314 4.70 4.78 8.14
CA ARG A 314 5.11 5.26 6.81
C ARG A 314 4.78 4.28 5.69
N ALA A 315 4.73 4.78 4.45
CA ALA A 315 4.52 3.99 3.23
C ALA A 315 3.27 3.07 3.23
N GLY A 316 2.24 3.45 3.99
CA GLY A 316 0.95 2.75 4.02
C GLY A 316 -0.07 3.35 3.06
N THR A 317 -0.89 2.51 2.43
CA THR A 317 -1.99 2.95 1.54
C THR A 317 -3.14 3.62 2.30
N HIS A 318 -3.38 3.19 3.53
CA HIS A 318 -4.43 3.69 4.40
C HIS A 318 -3.87 4.28 5.68
N ILE A 319 -4.62 5.22 6.25
CA ILE A 319 -4.37 5.67 7.62
C ILE A 319 -4.43 4.44 8.55
N GLY A 320 -3.48 4.32 9.48
CA GLY A 320 -3.38 3.13 10.34
C GLY A 320 -2.76 1.90 9.67
N GLU A 321 -2.15 2.03 8.49
CA GLU A 321 -1.29 1.02 7.90
C GLU A 321 0.10 1.61 7.61
N GLY A 322 1.14 0.79 7.65
CA GLY A 322 2.49 1.20 7.25
C GLY A 322 3.62 0.53 8.02
N ARG A 323 4.85 0.81 7.59
CA ARG A 323 6.09 0.48 8.30
C ARG A 323 6.13 1.21 9.65
N VAL A 324 6.53 0.51 10.70
CA VAL A 324 6.60 1.06 12.06
C VAL A 324 7.93 1.75 12.27
N GLU A 325 7.87 3.03 12.60
CA GLU A 325 9.04 3.84 12.97
C GLU A 325 8.87 4.42 14.37
N VAL A 326 9.95 4.43 15.15
CA VAL A 326 9.99 4.93 16.53
C VAL A 326 11.04 6.03 16.67
N LEU A 327 10.75 7.01 17.52
CA LEU A 327 11.69 8.10 17.79
C LEU A 327 12.54 7.76 19.02
N ARG A 328 13.82 7.45 18.84
CA ARG A 328 14.79 7.25 19.93
C ARG A 328 16.01 8.14 19.74
N HIS A 329 16.52 8.68 20.85
CA HIS A 329 17.68 9.58 20.85
C HIS A 329 17.54 10.77 19.88
N GLY A 330 16.30 11.24 19.64
CA GLY A 330 16.02 12.35 18.73
C GLY A 330 15.92 11.98 17.24
N GLN A 331 16.19 10.73 16.87
CA GLN A 331 16.17 10.25 15.48
C GLN A 331 15.09 9.17 15.28
N TRP A 332 14.35 9.26 14.19
CA TRP A 332 13.42 8.22 13.75
C TRP A 332 14.22 7.04 13.22
N GLY A 333 13.75 5.84 13.54
CA GLY A 333 14.32 4.60 13.06
C GLY A 333 13.30 3.48 13.10
N THR A 334 13.58 2.38 12.43
CA THR A 334 12.62 1.30 12.21
C THR A 334 12.62 0.26 13.33
N VAL A 335 11.69 -0.68 13.24
CA VAL A 335 11.58 -1.84 14.13
C VAL A 335 11.83 -3.11 13.31
N CYS A 336 12.73 -3.96 13.78
CA CYS A 336 13.02 -5.26 13.17
C CYS A 336 11.86 -6.25 13.39
N ASP A 337 11.58 -7.07 12.39
CA ASP A 337 10.46 -8.03 12.38
C ASP A 337 10.72 -9.31 13.20
N LYS A 338 11.92 -9.48 13.76
CA LYS A 338 12.26 -10.59 14.65
C LYS A 338 11.33 -10.57 15.88
N GLN A 339 10.58 -11.66 16.06
CA GLN A 339 9.51 -11.80 17.06
C GLN A 339 8.38 -10.77 16.96
N TRP A 340 8.21 -10.13 15.80
CA TRP A 340 7.10 -9.19 15.59
C TRP A 340 5.77 -9.94 15.44
N ASP A 341 4.86 -9.72 16.39
CA ASP A 341 3.58 -10.42 16.45
C ASP A 341 2.36 -9.50 16.48
N LEU A 342 1.18 -10.12 16.45
CA LEU A 342 -0.09 -9.39 16.42
C LEU A 342 -0.39 -8.63 17.73
N ALA A 343 0.19 -9.05 18.86
CA ALA A 343 0.04 -8.38 20.14
C ALA A 343 0.84 -7.07 20.16
N ALA A 344 2.11 -7.11 19.74
CA ALA A 344 2.96 -5.94 19.58
C ALA A 344 2.40 -4.96 18.54
N ALA A 345 1.97 -5.45 17.38
CA ALA A 345 1.28 -4.65 16.38
C ALA A 345 0.01 -3.97 16.94
N SER A 346 -0.76 -4.68 17.79
CA SER A 346 -1.96 -4.11 18.42
C SER A 346 -1.65 -3.04 19.45
N VAL A 347 -0.50 -3.10 20.13
CA VAL A 347 -0.03 -2.01 21.01
C VAL A 347 0.24 -0.75 20.17
N VAL A 348 0.94 -0.88 19.03
CA VAL A 348 1.17 0.23 18.10
C VAL A 348 -0.15 0.84 17.61
N CYS A 349 -1.08 0.02 17.14
CA CYS A 349 -2.38 0.50 16.65
C CYS A 349 -3.15 1.29 17.72
N ARG A 350 -3.23 0.78 18.95
CA ARG A 350 -3.91 1.47 20.05
C ARG A 350 -3.18 2.74 20.50
N GLN A 351 -1.84 2.72 20.52
CA GLN A 351 -1.02 3.88 20.85
C GLN A 351 -1.30 5.04 19.89
N LEU A 352 -1.48 4.74 18.60
CA LEU A 352 -1.83 5.71 17.56
C LEU A 352 -3.31 6.12 17.58
N GLY A 353 -4.12 5.56 18.47
CA GLY A 353 -5.54 5.89 18.60
C GLY A 353 -6.47 5.10 17.68
N TYR A 354 -5.98 4.01 17.05
CA TYR A 354 -6.79 3.05 16.30
C TYR A 354 -7.22 1.88 17.19
N GLY A 355 -7.79 0.85 16.57
CA GLY A 355 -8.15 -0.40 17.25
C GLY A 355 -6.99 -1.35 17.48
N THR A 356 -7.26 -2.65 17.42
CA THR A 356 -6.24 -3.70 17.39
C THR A 356 -5.65 -3.85 15.98
N ALA A 357 -4.56 -4.59 15.84
CA ALA A 357 -3.99 -4.90 14.55
C ALA A 357 -4.82 -5.99 13.85
N LYS A 358 -5.13 -5.77 12.57
CA LYS A 358 -5.58 -6.80 11.62
C LYS A 358 -4.44 -7.74 11.27
N GLN A 359 -3.26 -7.16 11.02
CA GLN A 359 -2.08 -7.88 10.56
C GLN A 359 -0.82 -7.29 11.20
N ALA A 360 0.10 -8.17 11.58
CA ALA A 360 1.51 -7.86 11.83
C ALA A 360 2.27 -8.31 10.58
N LEU A 361 2.92 -7.37 9.91
CA LEU A 361 3.62 -7.58 8.65
C LEU A 361 5.13 -7.60 8.91
N VAL A 362 5.81 -8.51 8.20
CA VAL A 362 7.24 -8.79 8.30
C VAL A 362 7.88 -8.68 6.90
N GLY A 363 9.20 -8.62 6.81
CA GLY A 363 9.95 -8.63 5.57
C GLY A 363 9.77 -7.36 4.73
N ALA A 364 9.75 -6.18 5.36
CA ALA A 364 9.59 -4.88 4.70
C ALA A 364 8.41 -4.81 3.72
N ARG A 365 7.33 -5.55 4.01
CA ARG A 365 6.14 -5.65 3.15
C ARG A 365 5.42 -4.32 2.91
N MET A 366 5.81 -3.23 3.56
CA MET A 366 5.31 -1.88 3.33
C MET A 366 6.45 -0.92 2.96
N GLY A 367 7.48 -1.42 2.27
CA GLY A 367 8.67 -0.65 1.90
C GLY A 367 9.74 -0.65 2.98
N GLN A 368 10.99 -0.44 2.57
CA GLN A 368 12.15 -0.39 3.46
C GLN A 368 12.29 1.01 4.08
N GLY A 369 12.76 1.09 5.32
CA GLY A 369 13.15 2.36 5.93
C GLY A 369 14.58 2.76 5.58
N LEU A 370 15.00 3.87 6.18
CA LEU A 370 16.37 4.38 6.09
C LEU A 370 16.88 4.66 7.51
N GLY A 371 18.19 4.52 7.70
CA GLY A 371 18.87 4.96 8.92
C GLY A 371 18.92 3.89 10.00
N PRO A 372 18.81 4.25 11.29
CA PRO A 372 18.96 3.28 12.37
C PRO A 372 17.75 2.35 12.48
N ILE A 373 18.00 1.08 12.79
CA ILE A 373 16.98 0.15 13.29
C ILE A 373 17.05 0.20 14.82
N HIS A 374 15.99 0.67 15.46
CA HIS A 374 16.02 0.99 16.90
C HIS A 374 15.65 -0.19 17.79
N LEU A 375 14.70 -1.02 17.36
CA LEU A 375 14.11 -2.08 18.19
C LEU A 375 14.16 -3.42 17.46
N SER A 376 14.36 -4.50 18.20
CA SER A 376 14.28 -5.89 17.74
C SER A 376 13.73 -6.77 18.86
N ASN A 377 13.22 -7.96 18.52
CA ASN A 377 12.68 -8.93 19.48
C ASN A 377 11.64 -8.29 20.42
N VAL A 378 10.67 -7.59 19.84
CA VAL A 378 9.67 -6.83 20.59
C VAL A 378 8.59 -7.78 21.11
N TRP A 379 8.52 -7.91 22.43
CA TRP A 379 7.58 -8.77 23.13
C TRP A 379 6.59 -7.97 23.97
N CYS A 380 5.32 -8.00 23.57
CA CYS A 380 4.22 -7.31 24.25
C CYS A 380 3.20 -8.32 24.79
N THR A 381 2.71 -8.08 26.00
CA THR A 381 1.60 -8.83 26.60
C THR A 381 0.24 -8.47 25.97
N GLY A 382 0.13 -7.29 25.36
CA GLY A 382 -1.09 -6.75 24.77
C GLY A 382 -1.87 -5.80 25.67
N HIS A 383 -1.40 -5.54 26.89
CA HIS A 383 -2.01 -4.58 27.83
C HIS A 383 -1.31 -3.21 27.86
N GLU A 384 -0.09 -3.15 27.33
CA GLU A 384 0.74 -1.96 27.24
C GLU A 384 0.01 -0.81 26.52
N ARG A 385 0.30 0.41 26.95
CA ARG A 385 -0.25 1.63 26.35
C ARG A 385 0.64 2.18 25.24
N SER A 386 1.92 1.81 25.24
CA SER A 386 2.88 2.22 24.24
C SER A 386 3.90 1.13 23.98
N LEU A 387 4.50 1.15 22.79
CA LEU A 387 5.52 0.18 22.39
C LEU A 387 6.75 0.22 23.31
N GLY A 388 7.06 1.38 23.90
CA GLY A 388 8.16 1.54 24.84
C GLY A 388 7.94 0.87 26.21
N GLU A 389 6.72 0.42 26.53
CA GLU A 389 6.44 -0.37 27.74
C GLU A 389 6.65 -1.87 27.52
N CYS A 390 6.77 -2.31 26.26
CA CYS A 390 7.03 -3.70 25.92
C CYS A 390 8.50 -4.05 26.19
N ARG A 391 8.79 -5.35 26.35
CA ARG A 391 10.18 -5.82 26.41
C ARG A 391 10.75 -5.84 24.99
N PHE A 392 11.93 -5.30 24.78
CA PHE A 392 12.61 -5.32 23.49
C PHE A 392 14.13 -5.38 23.66
N GLN A 393 14.84 -5.60 22.56
CA GLN A 393 16.30 -5.51 22.46
C GLN A 393 16.69 -4.39 21.49
N ASP A 394 17.87 -3.81 21.69
CA ASP A 394 18.44 -2.87 20.72
C ASP A 394 18.85 -3.63 19.45
N ALA A 395 18.49 -3.13 18.26
CA ALA A 395 18.68 -3.88 17.02
C ALA A 395 20.14 -3.92 16.53
N GLU A 396 20.97 -2.96 16.95
CA GLU A 396 22.42 -2.92 16.65
C GLU A 396 23.13 -4.22 17.05
N GLN A 397 22.65 -4.90 18.10
CA GLN A 397 23.23 -6.14 18.62
C GLN A 397 22.80 -7.39 17.84
N ASN A 398 21.83 -7.27 16.93
CA ASN A 398 21.11 -8.40 16.32
C ASN A 398 21.33 -8.53 14.79
N GLY A 399 22.14 -7.68 14.18
CA GLY A 399 22.46 -7.73 12.74
C GLY A 399 21.22 -7.66 11.83
N CYS A 400 20.19 -6.90 12.23
CA CYS A 400 18.99 -6.73 11.40
C CYS A 400 19.27 -5.75 10.24
N LEU A 401 18.63 -5.99 9.10
CA LEU A 401 18.70 -5.13 7.91
C LEU A 401 17.29 -4.59 7.58
N HIS A 402 17.20 -3.54 6.77
CA HIS A 402 15.93 -2.92 6.42
C HIS A 402 14.98 -3.82 5.63
N GLU A 403 15.47 -4.90 5.02
CA GLU A 403 14.63 -5.97 4.45
C GLU A 403 13.72 -6.64 5.48
N ALA A 404 14.07 -6.54 6.77
CA ALA A 404 13.33 -7.10 7.90
C ALA A 404 12.57 -6.01 8.68
N ASP A 405 12.27 -4.86 8.08
CA ASP A 405 11.48 -3.83 8.74
C ASP A 405 10.04 -4.29 8.96
N ALA A 406 9.57 -4.12 10.20
CA ALA A 406 8.24 -4.49 10.65
C ALA A 406 7.18 -3.45 10.25
N ALA A 407 5.98 -3.94 9.94
CA ALA A 407 4.84 -3.12 9.56
C ALA A 407 3.55 -3.59 10.24
N VAL A 408 2.52 -2.74 10.21
CA VAL A 408 1.20 -3.06 10.78
C VAL A 408 0.06 -2.67 9.85
N ARG A 409 -1.06 -3.37 9.99
CA ARG A 409 -2.37 -2.89 9.52
C ARG A 409 -3.36 -2.86 10.66
N CYS A 410 -3.92 -1.69 10.96
CA CYS A 410 -4.83 -1.50 12.08
C CYS A 410 -6.30 -1.67 11.67
N HIS A 411 -7.13 -2.05 12.64
CA HIS A 411 -8.56 -1.83 12.54
C HIS A 411 -8.86 -0.33 12.67
N MET A 412 -9.68 0.20 11.76
CA MET A 412 -10.16 1.58 11.78
C MET A 412 -11.68 1.63 11.93
N PRO A 413 -12.23 2.65 12.62
CA PRO A 413 -13.67 2.84 12.71
C PRO A 413 -14.28 3.01 11.32
N ASN A 414 -15.40 2.33 11.07
CA ASN A 414 -16.13 2.53 9.83
C ASN A 414 -16.81 3.91 9.83
N MET A 415 -16.34 4.79 8.95
CA MET A 415 -16.84 6.16 8.78
C MET A 415 -17.87 6.28 7.65
N ASP A 416 -18.13 5.21 6.90
CA ASP A 416 -19.01 5.18 5.72
C ASP A 416 -18.65 6.23 4.65
N PHE A 417 -17.36 6.60 4.56
CA PHE A 417 -16.89 7.53 3.52
C PHE A 417 -16.86 6.88 2.14
N LYS A 418 -16.67 5.56 2.07
CA LYS A 418 -16.62 4.81 0.80
C LYS A 418 -17.91 4.93 -0.01
N SER A 419 -19.07 5.08 0.63
CA SER A 419 -20.36 5.21 -0.08
C SER A 419 -20.60 6.61 -0.65
N GLN A 420 -19.73 7.58 -0.34
CA GLN A 420 -19.88 8.99 -0.74
C GLN A 420 -19.05 9.36 -1.98
N VAL A 421 -18.27 8.43 -2.52
CA VAL A 421 -17.44 8.60 -3.71
C VAL A 421 -17.49 7.33 -4.56
N ARG A 422 -17.43 7.48 -5.88
CA ARG A 422 -17.30 6.35 -6.81
C ARG A 422 -16.50 6.74 -8.06
N LEU A 423 -15.96 5.75 -8.75
CA LEU A 423 -15.33 5.91 -10.05
C LEU A 423 -16.28 5.41 -11.14
N ALA A 424 -16.36 6.14 -12.25
CA ALA A 424 -17.22 5.80 -13.38
C ALA A 424 -16.48 5.93 -14.73
N GLY A 425 -16.88 5.11 -15.70
CA GLY A 425 -16.41 5.18 -17.08
C GLY A 425 -15.01 4.60 -17.35
N GLY A 426 -14.27 4.22 -16.31
CA GLY A 426 -12.96 3.57 -16.45
C GLY A 426 -13.01 2.20 -17.10
N ARG A 427 -11.87 1.74 -17.65
CA ARG A 427 -11.75 0.39 -18.25
C ARG A 427 -11.70 -0.71 -17.19
N ASN A 428 -11.33 -0.35 -15.96
CA ASN A 428 -11.28 -1.22 -14.80
C ASN A 428 -11.81 -0.47 -13.55
N PRO A 429 -12.08 -1.18 -12.43
CA PRO A 429 -12.58 -0.57 -11.19
C PRO A 429 -11.62 0.42 -10.52
N GLU A 430 -10.35 0.43 -10.90
CA GLU A 430 -9.29 1.25 -10.30
C GLU A 430 -9.12 2.60 -10.99
N GLU A 431 -9.80 2.86 -12.11
CA GLU A 431 -9.72 4.12 -12.83
C GLU A 431 -11.11 4.68 -13.17
N GLY A 432 -11.18 6.00 -13.38
CA GLY A 432 -12.41 6.63 -13.85
C GLY A 432 -12.57 8.08 -13.43
N VAL A 433 -13.71 8.64 -13.86
CA VAL A 433 -14.20 9.95 -13.42
C VAL A 433 -14.56 9.89 -11.94
N VAL A 434 -14.09 10.87 -11.17
CA VAL A 434 -14.43 10.98 -9.74
C VAL A 434 -15.81 11.59 -9.58
N GLU A 435 -16.74 10.81 -9.05
CA GLU A 435 -18.09 11.25 -8.72
C GLU A 435 -18.29 11.24 -7.21
N VAL A 436 -18.91 12.30 -6.69
CA VAL A 436 -19.15 12.48 -5.25
C VAL A 436 -20.62 12.69 -4.96
N LEU A 437 -21.06 12.18 -3.82
CA LEU A 437 -22.41 12.36 -3.30
C LEU A 437 -22.41 13.57 -2.36
N VAL A 438 -23.13 14.64 -2.74
CA VAL A 438 -23.21 15.86 -1.93
C VAL A 438 -24.66 16.30 -1.70
N PRO A 439 -24.95 16.96 -0.57
CA PRO A 439 -26.28 17.50 -0.31
C PRO A 439 -26.52 18.77 -1.13
N VAL A 440 -27.44 18.71 -2.10
CA VAL A 440 -27.91 19.86 -2.89
C VAL A 440 -29.36 20.13 -2.52
N GLN A 441 -29.65 21.32 -1.97
CA GLN A 441 -31.01 21.73 -1.56
C GLN A 441 -31.73 20.71 -0.65
N GLY A 442 -30.98 20.04 0.25
CA GLY A 442 -31.54 19.07 1.19
C GLY A 442 -31.75 17.66 0.64
N ARG A 443 -31.37 17.39 -0.61
CA ARG A 443 -31.35 16.02 -1.19
C ARG A 443 -29.91 15.63 -1.54
N LEU A 444 -29.57 14.36 -1.35
CA LEU A 444 -28.28 13.83 -1.77
C LEU A 444 -28.31 13.60 -3.28
N GLN A 445 -27.34 14.15 -3.99
CA GLN A 445 -27.22 14.02 -5.43
C GLN A 445 -25.77 13.69 -5.82
N TRP A 446 -25.60 12.79 -6.80
CA TRP A 446 -24.32 12.54 -7.42
C TRP A 446 -23.93 13.68 -8.37
N GLY A 447 -22.62 13.93 -8.46
CA GLY A 447 -22.06 14.86 -9.41
C GLY A 447 -20.55 14.71 -9.54
N ALA A 448 -20.01 15.30 -10.59
CA ALA A 448 -18.59 15.29 -10.89
C ALA A 448 -17.81 16.32 -10.06
N VAL A 449 -16.50 16.11 -9.95
CA VAL A 449 -15.55 17.06 -9.37
C VAL A 449 -14.85 17.85 -10.49
N CYS A 450 -14.65 19.15 -10.30
CA CYS A 450 -13.93 19.99 -11.27
C CYS A 450 -12.48 19.54 -11.40
N GLY A 451 -11.98 19.36 -12.64
CA GLY A 451 -10.60 18.98 -12.91
C GLY A 451 -9.57 20.08 -12.73
N ALA A 452 -9.99 21.35 -12.60
CA ALA A 452 -9.07 22.47 -12.45
C ALA A 452 -8.25 22.36 -11.15
N GLN A 453 -6.92 22.40 -11.27
CA GLN A 453 -5.95 22.24 -10.17
C GLN A 453 -6.01 20.88 -9.45
N TRP A 454 -6.63 19.87 -10.06
CA TRP A 454 -6.64 18.51 -9.55
C TRP A 454 -5.25 17.87 -9.65
N GLY A 455 -4.69 17.43 -8.52
CA GLY A 455 -3.35 16.86 -8.42
C GLY A 455 -3.31 15.50 -7.72
N LEU A 456 -2.09 14.98 -7.51
CA LEU A 456 -1.90 13.66 -6.90
C LEU A 456 -2.38 13.60 -5.46
N ASN A 457 -2.26 14.69 -4.68
CA ASN A 457 -2.72 14.69 -3.28
C ASN A 457 -4.23 14.45 -3.18
N GLU A 458 -5.03 15.07 -4.05
CA GLU A 458 -6.47 14.85 -4.13
C GLU A 458 -6.78 13.42 -4.59
N ALA A 459 -6.08 12.94 -5.62
CA ALA A 459 -6.25 11.58 -6.13
C ALA A 459 -5.90 10.52 -5.07
N MET A 460 -4.84 10.73 -4.29
CA MET A 460 -4.44 9.85 -3.18
C MET A 460 -5.55 9.73 -2.14
N VAL A 461 -6.24 10.84 -1.81
CA VAL A 461 -7.38 10.81 -0.90
C VAL A 461 -8.53 9.97 -1.48
N VAL A 462 -8.83 10.11 -2.77
CA VAL A 462 -9.89 9.32 -3.44
C VAL A 462 -9.58 7.82 -3.47
N CYS A 463 -8.39 7.45 -3.95
CA CYS A 463 -7.98 6.03 -4.02
C CYS A 463 -7.98 5.40 -2.62
N ARG A 464 -7.51 6.14 -1.62
CA ARG A 464 -7.56 5.70 -0.22
C ARG A 464 -8.99 5.56 0.31
N GLN A 465 -9.87 6.54 0.06
CA GLN A 465 -11.28 6.54 0.49
C GLN A 465 -12.04 5.35 -0.08
N LEU A 466 -11.71 4.93 -1.31
CA LEU A 466 -12.32 3.78 -1.98
C LEU A 466 -11.73 2.42 -1.55
N GLY A 467 -10.56 2.40 -0.93
CA GLY A 467 -9.87 1.16 -0.60
C GLY A 467 -9.02 0.60 -1.75
N LEU A 468 -8.60 1.45 -2.69
CA LEU A 468 -7.92 1.05 -3.94
C LEU A 468 -6.40 1.28 -3.92
N GLY A 469 -5.85 1.69 -2.78
CA GLY A 469 -4.40 1.90 -2.61
C GLY A 469 -3.97 3.35 -2.83
N PHE A 470 -2.84 3.53 -3.50
CA PHE A 470 -2.27 4.81 -3.90
C PHE A 470 -2.88 5.30 -5.20
N ALA A 471 -2.81 6.60 -5.50
CA ALA A 471 -3.09 7.13 -6.82
C ALA A 471 -1.84 7.05 -7.68
N SER A 472 -1.90 6.41 -8.84
CA SER A 472 -0.82 6.46 -9.84
C SER A 472 -0.92 7.70 -10.72
N HIS A 473 -2.14 8.16 -11.02
CA HIS A 473 -2.38 9.34 -11.85
C HIS A 473 -3.54 10.19 -11.33
N ALA A 474 -3.38 11.50 -11.47
CA ALA A 474 -4.44 12.50 -11.32
C ALA A 474 -4.70 13.15 -12.67
N LEU A 475 -5.95 13.07 -13.14
CA LEU A 475 -6.37 13.52 -14.47
C LEU A 475 -7.26 14.75 -14.33
N GLN A 476 -6.90 15.83 -15.01
CA GLN A 476 -7.71 17.06 -15.03
C GLN A 476 -8.78 17.03 -16.13
N GLU A 477 -8.59 16.18 -17.13
CA GLU A 477 -9.51 15.98 -18.25
C GLU A 477 -9.78 14.49 -18.44
N THR A 478 -11.04 14.14 -18.62
CA THR A 478 -11.54 12.76 -18.62
C THR A 478 -12.50 12.51 -19.78
N TRP A 479 -12.32 13.21 -20.89
CA TRP A 479 -13.22 13.17 -22.06
C TRP A 479 -13.42 11.77 -22.66
N TYR A 480 -12.50 10.84 -22.43
CA TYR A 480 -12.52 9.47 -22.94
C TYR A 480 -13.26 8.49 -22.01
N TRP A 481 -13.62 8.90 -20.79
CA TRP A 481 -14.45 8.09 -19.89
C TRP A 481 -15.89 8.60 -19.90
N ALA A 482 -16.82 7.69 -20.16
CA ALA A 482 -18.23 7.98 -20.02
C ALA A 482 -18.62 7.94 -18.54
N GLY A 483 -18.70 9.11 -17.91
CA GLY A 483 -19.24 9.24 -16.54
C GLY A 483 -20.71 8.82 -16.47
N SER A 484 -21.23 8.74 -15.24
CA SER A 484 -22.60 8.30 -14.99
C SER A 484 -23.61 9.39 -15.40
N PRO A 485 -24.74 9.04 -16.05
CA PRO A 485 -25.75 10.02 -16.48
C PRO A 485 -26.31 10.89 -15.34
N ASP A 486 -26.38 10.33 -14.13
CA ASP A 486 -26.87 10.98 -12.91
C ASP A 486 -25.82 11.91 -12.25
N ALA A 487 -24.59 11.95 -12.75
CA ALA A 487 -23.46 12.70 -12.18
C ALA A 487 -22.83 13.72 -13.16
N THR A 488 -23.51 14.07 -14.25
CA THR A 488 -22.98 14.96 -15.30
C THR A 488 -22.63 16.38 -14.83
N ARG A 489 -23.30 16.88 -13.78
CA ARG A 489 -23.07 18.22 -13.24
C ARG A 489 -21.89 18.23 -12.29
N VAL A 490 -21.06 19.26 -12.39
CA VAL A 490 -20.01 19.52 -11.39
C VAL A 490 -20.65 20.01 -10.11
N VAL A 491 -20.33 19.35 -9.00
CA VAL A 491 -20.90 19.63 -7.67
C VAL A 491 -19.84 19.97 -6.62
N MET A 492 -18.56 19.84 -6.97
CA MET A 492 -17.42 20.17 -6.11
C MET A 492 -16.30 20.78 -6.95
N SER A 493 -15.63 21.82 -6.45
CA SER A 493 -14.57 22.54 -7.17
C SER A 493 -13.54 23.15 -6.24
N GLY A 494 -12.33 23.39 -6.76
CA GLY A 494 -11.23 23.99 -5.99
C GLY A 494 -10.77 23.08 -4.85
N VAL A 495 -10.81 21.77 -5.07
CA VAL A 495 -10.43 20.80 -4.05
C VAL A 495 -8.92 20.84 -3.86
N ARG A 496 -8.48 21.05 -2.62
CA ARG A 496 -7.09 21.09 -2.20
C ARG A 496 -6.92 20.24 -0.95
N CYS A 497 -6.19 19.16 -1.09
CA CYS A 497 -5.90 18.21 -0.03
C CYS A 497 -4.45 18.33 0.43
N ALA A 498 -4.22 18.16 1.73
CA ALA A 498 -2.89 17.92 2.29
C ALA A 498 -2.40 16.48 1.97
N GLY A 499 -3.30 15.57 1.63
CA GLY A 499 -3.03 14.15 1.37
C GLY A 499 -3.21 13.26 2.59
N THR A 500 -3.60 13.81 3.75
CA THR A 500 -3.82 13.07 5.01
C THR A 500 -5.30 12.92 5.38
N GLU A 501 -6.20 13.52 4.60
CA GLU A 501 -7.64 13.49 4.81
C GLU A 501 -8.23 12.09 4.62
N LEU A 502 -9.19 11.69 5.44
CA LEU A 502 -9.82 10.36 5.32
C LEU A 502 -10.80 10.27 4.14
N ALA A 503 -11.27 11.41 3.66
CA ALA A 503 -12.26 11.51 2.60
C ALA A 503 -12.12 12.85 1.86
N LEU A 504 -12.48 12.87 0.57
CA LEU A 504 -12.41 14.06 -0.26
C LEU A 504 -13.24 15.23 0.29
N GLN A 505 -14.36 14.90 0.95
CA GLN A 505 -15.25 15.86 1.61
C GLN A 505 -14.60 16.61 2.79
N GLN A 506 -13.45 16.15 3.28
CA GLN A 506 -12.70 16.82 4.35
C GLN A 506 -11.61 17.76 3.82
N CYS A 507 -11.27 17.66 2.54
CA CYS A 507 -10.32 18.57 1.91
C CYS A 507 -10.90 19.98 1.81
N GLN A 508 -10.03 20.98 1.74
CA GLN A 508 -10.48 22.34 1.49
C GLN A 508 -11.10 22.40 0.09
N HIS A 509 -12.29 22.97 -0.03
CA HIS A 509 -12.96 23.17 -1.31
C HIS A 509 -13.77 24.46 -1.30
N HIS A 510 -14.10 24.97 -2.48
CA HIS A 510 -14.94 26.16 -2.60
C HIS A 510 -16.37 25.88 -2.11
N GLY A 511 -17.00 26.91 -1.53
CA GLY A 511 -18.41 26.88 -1.15
C GLY A 511 -19.32 26.87 -2.39
N PRO A 512 -19.42 27.97 -3.15
CA PRO A 512 -20.06 27.96 -4.47
C PRO A 512 -19.18 27.21 -5.46
N VAL A 513 -19.79 26.34 -6.26
CA VAL A 513 -19.09 25.57 -7.29
C VAL A 513 -18.72 26.51 -8.44
N HIS A 514 -17.43 26.63 -8.73
CA HIS A 514 -16.91 27.39 -9.85
C HIS A 514 -15.86 26.54 -10.58
N CYS A 515 -16.16 26.20 -11.84
CA CYS A 515 -15.26 25.43 -12.70
C CYS A 515 -15.10 26.17 -14.03
N PRO A 516 -13.96 26.86 -14.26
CA PRO A 516 -13.73 27.71 -15.44
C PRO A 516 -13.91 26.95 -16.75
N SER A 517 -13.46 25.69 -16.79
CA SER A 517 -13.53 24.82 -17.96
C SER A 517 -14.89 24.12 -18.13
N GLY A 518 -15.83 24.31 -17.20
CA GLY A 518 -17.14 23.65 -17.22
C GLY A 518 -17.14 22.21 -16.66
N GLY A 519 -18.20 21.44 -16.96
CA GLY A 519 -18.37 20.05 -16.55
C GLY A 519 -18.28 19.05 -17.71
N GLY A 520 -18.31 17.75 -17.40
CA GLY A 520 -18.19 16.70 -18.41
C GLY A 520 -16.73 16.36 -18.72
N ARG A 521 -16.21 16.80 -19.88
CA ARG A 521 -14.85 16.47 -20.36
C ARG A 521 -13.72 16.97 -19.45
N PHE A 522 -13.97 18.03 -18.68
CA PHE A 522 -13.03 18.65 -17.73
C PHE A 522 -13.29 18.22 -16.28
N SER A 523 -13.88 17.04 -16.09
CA SER A 523 -14.08 16.47 -14.76
C SER A 523 -12.80 15.79 -14.29
N ALA A 524 -12.53 15.88 -13.00
CA ALA A 524 -11.42 15.20 -12.37
C ALA A 524 -11.53 13.67 -12.50
N GLY A 525 -10.40 13.03 -12.75
CA GLY A 525 -10.28 11.58 -12.81
C GLY A 525 -9.08 11.10 -12.01
N VAL A 526 -9.09 9.80 -11.70
CA VAL A 526 -8.00 9.14 -11.00
C VAL A 526 -7.73 7.77 -11.61
N THR A 527 -6.50 7.31 -11.44
CA THR A 527 -6.11 5.91 -11.59
C THR A 527 -5.43 5.50 -10.29
N CYS A 528 -5.84 4.36 -9.74
CA CYS A 528 -5.34 3.83 -8.49
C CYS A 528 -4.45 2.61 -8.69
N THR A 529 -3.56 2.35 -7.74
CA THR A 529 -2.64 1.20 -7.72
C THR A 529 -2.42 0.71 -6.30
N ALA A 530 -2.24 -0.59 -6.12
CA ALA A 530 -1.95 -1.18 -4.82
C ALA A 530 -0.54 -0.86 -4.31
N HIS A 531 0.40 -0.51 -5.20
CA HIS A 531 1.82 -0.31 -4.90
C HIS A 531 2.35 0.96 -5.57
N ALA A 532 3.27 1.64 -4.87
CA ALA A 532 3.93 2.85 -5.35
C ALA A 532 5.44 2.78 -5.03
N PRO A 533 6.30 3.47 -5.81
CA PRO A 533 7.71 3.68 -5.47
C PRO A 533 7.86 4.58 -4.23
N ASP A 534 9.08 4.69 -3.70
CA ASP A 534 9.43 5.58 -2.58
C ASP A 534 10.87 6.06 -2.79
N LEU A 535 11.04 7.31 -3.20
CA LEU A 535 12.33 7.84 -3.61
C LEU A 535 13.03 8.55 -2.47
N VAL A 536 14.22 8.05 -2.12
CA VAL A 536 14.99 8.59 -1.01
C VAL A 536 16.40 8.91 -1.43
N MET A 537 16.85 10.10 -1.07
CA MET A 537 18.19 10.56 -1.41
C MET A 537 19.23 10.06 -0.38
N ASN A 538 20.37 9.59 -0.87
CA ASN A 538 21.52 9.28 -0.02
C ASN A 538 22.20 10.57 0.48
N ALA A 539 21.84 10.99 1.70
CA ALA A 539 22.34 12.21 2.31
C ALA A 539 23.86 12.16 2.62
N GLN A 540 24.39 10.98 2.95
CA GLN A 540 25.81 10.81 3.27
C GLN A 540 26.68 11.04 2.03
N LEU A 541 26.29 10.48 0.88
CA LEU A 541 27.04 10.65 -0.38
C LEU A 541 27.17 12.12 -0.76
N VAL A 542 26.10 12.91 -0.61
CA VAL A 542 26.14 14.36 -0.87
C VAL A 542 27.17 15.04 0.03
N GLN A 543 27.20 14.71 1.32
CA GLN A 543 28.14 15.29 2.27
C GLN A 543 29.60 14.98 1.91
N GLU A 544 29.87 13.75 1.50
CA GLU A 544 31.23 13.26 1.22
C GLU A 544 31.78 13.74 -0.13
N THR A 545 30.90 14.04 -1.08
CA THR A 545 31.27 14.39 -2.46
C THR A 545 31.12 15.88 -2.78
N ALA A 546 30.77 16.71 -1.80
CA ALA A 546 30.60 18.14 -2.02
C ALA A 546 31.94 18.88 -2.16
N TYR A 547 32.15 19.63 -3.24
CA TYR A 547 33.34 20.47 -3.43
C TYR A 547 33.08 21.68 -4.34
N LEU A 548 34.03 22.61 -4.36
CA LEU A 548 34.00 23.79 -5.23
C LEU A 548 34.86 23.59 -6.48
N GLU A 549 34.35 24.04 -7.61
CA GLU A 549 35.08 24.11 -8.87
C GLU A 549 34.89 25.49 -9.50
N ASP A 550 35.99 26.15 -9.87
CA ASP A 550 35.96 27.33 -10.74
C ASP A 550 36.18 26.87 -12.19
N ARG A 551 35.11 26.85 -12.99
CA ARG A 551 35.12 26.30 -14.36
C ARG A 551 35.08 27.41 -15.42
N PRO A 552 35.98 27.40 -16.43
CA PRO A 552 35.98 28.41 -17.49
C PRO A 552 34.70 28.39 -18.32
N LEU A 553 34.21 29.56 -18.75
CA LEU A 553 33.00 29.67 -19.57
C LEU A 553 33.10 28.89 -20.89
N GLY A 554 34.29 28.84 -21.51
CA GLY A 554 34.48 28.05 -22.74
C GLY A 554 34.11 26.55 -22.63
N LEU A 555 34.00 26.00 -21.41
CA LEU A 555 33.62 24.60 -21.14
C LEU A 555 32.16 24.45 -20.64
N LEU A 556 31.38 25.53 -20.63
CA LEU A 556 30.04 25.58 -20.02
C LEU A 556 28.92 25.91 -21.02
N TYR A 557 29.19 25.91 -22.33
CA TYR A 557 28.17 26.22 -23.36
C TYR A 557 26.93 25.33 -23.23
N CYS A 558 27.14 24.02 -23.14
CA CYS A 558 26.06 23.04 -22.94
C CYS A 558 25.24 23.33 -21.66
N ALA A 559 25.93 23.55 -20.55
CA ALA A 559 25.28 23.84 -19.28
C ALA A 559 24.51 25.17 -19.30
N HIS A 560 24.94 26.15 -20.10
CA HIS A 560 24.22 27.41 -20.29
C HIS A 560 22.96 27.24 -21.12
N GLU A 561 23.04 26.49 -22.23
CA GLU A 561 21.89 26.12 -23.06
C GLU A 561 20.81 25.36 -22.26
N GLU A 562 21.25 24.46 -21.37
CA GLU A 562 20.40 23.72 -20.43
C GLU A 562 19.91 24.52 -19.22
N ARG A 563 20.29 25.81 -19.10
CA ARG A 563 19.94 26.70 -17.98
C ARG A 563 20.44 26.22 -16.60
N CYS A 564 21.56 25.53 -16.56
CA CYS A 564 22.19 25.03 -15.32
C CYS A 564 23.09 26.06 -14.61
N LEU A 565 23.20 27.27 -15.15
CA LEU A 565 23.97 28.37 -14.58
C LEU A 565 23.04 29.44 -14.01
N SER A 566 23.55 30.28 -13.10
CA SER A 566 22.77 31.42 -12.59
C SER A 566 22.48 32.42 -13.72
N ARG A 567 21.42 33.23 -13.57
CA ARG A 567 21.03 34.25 -14.55
C ARG A 567 22.13 35.29 -14.85
N SER A 568 23.12 35.46 -13.97
CA SER A 568 24.22 36.39 -14.25
C SER A 568 25.12 35.89 -15.39
N ALA A 569 25.12 34.59 -15.69
CA ALA A 569 25.87 34.00 -16.81
C ALA A 569 25.39 34.49 -18.19
N ASP A 570 24.11 34.88 -18.32
CA ASP A 570 23.53 35.42 -19.57
C ASP A 570 24.19 36.73 -20.03
N ASN A 571 24.75 37.48 -19.08
CA ASN A 571 25.35 38.79 -19.32
C ASN A 571 26.89 38.75 -19.34
N MET A 572 27.51 37.57 -19.28
CA MET A 572 28.97 37.42 -19.31
C MET A 572 29.51 37.44 -20.75
N GLN A 573 30.79 37.80 -20.91
CA GLN A 573 31.45 37.82 -22.21
C GLN A 573 32.07 36.45 -22.54
N TRP A 574 31.29 35.57 -23.16
CA TRP A 574 31.74 34.23 -23.57
C TRP A 574 32.84 34.29 -24.66
N PRO A 575 33.89 33.45 -24.61
CA PRO A 575 34.17 32.36 -23.65
C PRO A 575 35.01 32.77 -22.42
N TYR A 576 35.19 34.07 -22.15
CA TYR A 576 36.14 34.56 -21.16
C TYR A 576 35.55 34.68 -19.75
N GLY A 577 36.28 34.18 -18.75
CA GLY A 577 35.86 34.20 -17.36
C GLY A 577 35.55 32.80 -16.83
N HIS A 578 35.06 32.74 -15.60
CA HIS A 578 34.82 31.49 -14.87
C HIS A 578 33.50 31.58 -14.11
N ARG A 579 32.90 30.42 -13.84
CA ARG A 579 31.79 30.25 -12.90
C ARG A 579 32.25 29.40 -11.73
N ARG A 580 31.77 29.75 -10.54
CA ARG A 580 32.01 28.98 -9.32
C ARG A 580 30.85 28.04 -9.06
N LEU A 581 31.15 26.75 -9.09
CA LEU A 581 30.16 25.68 -9.02
C LEU A 581 30.33 24.89 -7.73
N LEU A 582 29.27 24.77 -6.95
CA LEU A 582 29.17 23.85 -5.82
C LEU A 582 28.68 22.50 -6.33
N ARG A 583 29.60 21.55 -6.53
CA ARG A 583 29.31 20.20 -7.03
C ARG A 583 29.05 19.21 -5.90
N PHE A 584 28.28 18.17 -6.19
CA PHE A 584 27.97 17.07 -5.28
C PHE A 584 27.35 15.89 -6.05
N SER A 585 27.53 14.65 -5.61
CA SER A 585 26.84 13.50 -6.20
C SER A 585 25.44 13.36 -5.62
N SER A 586 24.45 13.01 -6.44
CA SER A 586 23.12 12.61 -5.98
C SER A 586 22.87 11.15 -6.30
N GLN A 587 22.50 10.37 -5.29
CA GLN A 587 22.05 8.99 -5.44
C GLN A 587 20.64 8.87 -4.87
N ILE A 588 19.72 8.37 -5.67
CA ILE A 588 18.29 8.32 -5.39
C ILE A 588 17.87 6.85 -5.40
N HIS A 589 17.50 6.34 -4.23
CA HIS A 589 17.05 4.97 -4.01
C HIS A 589 15.56 4.84 -4.23
N ASN A 590 15.09 3.73 -4.79
CA ASN A 590 13.68 3.36 -4.74
C ASN A 590 13.44 2.30 -3.65
N LEU A 591 13.02 2.75 -2.46
CA LEU A 591 12.74 1.90 -1.29
C LEU A 591 11.26 1.44 -1.23
N GLY A 592 10.50 1.75 -2.28
CA GLY A 592 9.06 1.48 -2.36
C GLY A 592 8.75 0.04 -2.73
N ARG A 593 7.58 -0.17 -3.33
CA ARG A 593 7.07 -1.50 -3.72
C ARG A 593 6.73 -1.64 -5.20
N ALA A 594 6.97 -0.59 -5.97
CA ALA A 594 6.81 -0.59 -7.41
C ALA A 594 7.97 0.15 -8.03
N ASP A 595 8.28 -0.16 -9.29
CA ASP A 595 9.26 0.60 -10.06
C ASP A 595 8.83 2.07 -10.15
N PHE A 596 9.78 2.98 -9.99
CA PHE A 596 9.55 4.37 -10.35
C PHE A 596 9.64 4.51 -11.86
N ARG A 597 8.63 5.11 -12.50
CA ARG A 597 8.57 5.29 -13.95
C ARG A 597 8.18 6.71 -14.30
N PRO A 598 8.72 7.26 -15.41
CA PRO A 598 8.32 8.58 -15.89
C PRO A 598 6.82 8.58 -16.24
N ARG A 599 6.15 9.70 -15.94
CA ARG A 599 4.71 9.86 -16.20
C ARG A 599 4.39 9.76 -17.69
N MET A 600 5.25 10.31 -18.53
CA MET A 600 5.04 10.37 -19.97
C MET A 600 5.85 9.28 -20.68
N GLY A 601 5.24 8.69 -21.71
CA GLY A 601 5.91 7.72 -22.56
C GLY A 601 6.95 8.36 -23.49
N ARG A 602 7.67 7.51 -24.21
CA ARG A 602 8.80 7.86 -25.10
C ARG A 602 8.57 9.02 -26.07
N HIS A 603 7.33 9.26 -26.49
CA HIS A 603 6.96 10.33 -27.41
C HIS A 603 7.18 11.75 -26.85
N ALA A 604 7.23 11.90 -25.52
CA ALA A 604 7.44 13.18 -24.86
C ALA A 604 8.89 13.35 -24.37
N TRP A 605 9.74 12.33 -24.55
CA TRP A 605 11.12 12.39 -24.08
C TRP A 605 11.95 13.28 -25.01
N THR A 606 12.75 14.14 -24.42
CA THR A 606 13.57 15.12 -25.15
C THR A 606 14.99 14.60 -25.29
N TRP A 607 15.50 14.50 -26.52
CA TRP A 607 16.91 14.20 -26.76
C TRP A 607 17.76 15.39 -26.33
N HIS A 608 18.84 15.14 -25.59
CA HIS A 608 19.78 16.18 -25.23
C HIS A 608 21.14 15.97 -25.88
N GLN A 609 21.53 16.93 -26.73
CA GLN A 609 22.73 16.82 -27.55
C GLN A 609 24.01 16.75 -26.72
N CYS A 610 24.04 17.43 -25.58
CA CYS A 610 25.22 17.49 -24.71
C CYS A 610 25.47 16.19 -23.95
N HIS A 611 24.40 15.46 -23.60
CA HIS A 611 24.51 14.19 -22.87
C HIS A 611 24.30 12.95 -23.73
N ARG A 612 23.91 13.13 -24.99
CA ARG A 612 23.71 12.08 -26.00
C ARG A 612 22.77 10.96 -25.54
N HIS A 613 21.72 11.33 -24.83
CA HIS A 613 20.62 10.43 -24.47
C HIS A 613 19.30 11.20 -24.32
N PHE A 614 18.21 10.47 -24.18
CA PHE A 614 16.87 11.02 -23.97
C PHE A 614 16.61 11.28 -22.49
N HIS A 615 15.94 12.38 -22.19
CA HIS A 615 15.47 12.70 -20.84
C HIS A 615 13.97 12.49 -20.75
N SER A 616 13.54 11.71 -19.76
CA SER A 616 12.14 11.32 -19.60
C SER A 616 11.35 12.24 -18.67
N ILE A 617 12.05 13.07 -17.88
CA ILE A 617 11.49 14.07 -16.97
C ILE A 617 12.32 15.36 -17.07
N GLU A 618 11.66 16.51 -17.22
CA GLU A 618 12.34 17.81 -17.33
C GLU A 618 12.98 18.25 -16.00
N VAL A 619 12.24 18.17 -14.89
CA VAL A 619 12.70 18.57 -13.56
C VAL A 619 12.36 17.50 -12.53
N PHE A 620 13.31 16.63 -12.22
CA PHE A 620 13.15 15.58 -11.22
C PHE A 620 13.74 15.96 -9.86
N THR A 621 14.76 16.82 -9.83
CA THR A 621 15.32 17.36 -8.59
C THR A 621 15.46 18.88 -8.64
N HIS A 622 15.18 19.53 -7.51
CA HIS A 622 15.54 20.92 -7.27
C HIS A 622 16.69 21.00 -6.27
N TYR A 623 17.70 21.82 -6.57
CA TYR A 623 18.84 22.09 -5.70
C TYR A 623 18.74 23.52 -5.22
N ASP A 624 18.57 23.73 -3.93
CA ASP A 624 18.42 25.05 -3.35
C ASP A 624 19.54 25.32 -2.35
N LEU A 625 20.11 26.52 -2.44
CA LEU A 625 20.91 27.10 -1.36
C LEU A 625 20.08 28.18 -0.68
N LEU A 626 19.73 27.93 0.58
CA LEU A 626 18.80 28.75 1.36
C LEU A 626 19.57 29.52 2.44
N THR A 627 19.08 30.71 2.81
CA THR A 627 19.51 31.34 4.07
C THR A 627 19.01 30.53 5.26
N LEU A 628 19.55 30.77 6.45
CA LEU A 628 19.02 30.17 7.70
C LEU A 628 17.56 30.56 8.01
N ASN A 629 17.05 31.59 7.33
CA ASN A 629 15.64 32.00 7.40
C ASN A 629 14.76 31.28 6.39
N GLY A 630 15.35 30.43 5.52
CA GLY A 630 14.64 29.67 4.48
C GLY A 630 14.45 30.42 3.16
N SER A 631 15.09 31.57 2.96
CA SER A 631 14.97 32.31 1.69
C SER A 631 15.97 31.78 0.67
N LYS A 632 15.53 31.52 -0.57
CA LYS A 632 16.40 31.01 -1.62
C LYS A 632 17.43 32.06 -2.05
N VAL A 633 18.72 31.71 -2.03
CA VAL A 633 19.85 32.58 -2.41
C VAL A 633 20.42 32.16 -3.75
N ALA A 634 20.54 30.85 -3.97
CA ALA A 634 20.90 30.28 -5.25
C ALA A 634 20.01 29.08 -5.53
N GLU A 635 19.80 28.83 -6.82
CA GLU A 635 19.07 27.68 -7.32
C GLU A 635 19.95 26.98 -8.34
N GLY A 636 19.98 25.66 -8.24
CA GLY A 636 20.44 24.77 -9.28
C GLY A 636 19.35 23.74 -9.55
N HIS A 637 19.54 23.03 -10.63
CA HIS A 637 18.77 21.83 -10.92
C HIS A 637 19.64 20.98 -11.82
N LYS A 638 19.41 19.68 -11.75
CA LYS A 638 19.89 18.81 -12.80
C LYS A 638 18.89 18.96 -13.94
N ALA A 639 19.28 19.73 -14.96
CA ALA A 639 18.50 19.79 -16.17
C ALA A 639 18.40 18.37 -16.71
N SER A 640 17.15 17.91 -16.85
CA SER A 640 16.81 16.92 -17.85
C SER A 640 17.34 15.51 -17.47
N PHE A 641 16.46 14.66 -16.91
CA PHE A 641 16.82 13.42 -16.21
C PHE A 641 16.71 12.15 -17.06
N CYS A 642 17.72 11.28 -16.94
CA CYS A 642 17.73 9.90 -17.39
C CYS A 642 17.48 8.97 -16.19
N LEU A 643 16.35 8.28 -16.15
CA LEU A 643 16.09 7.35 -15.04
C LEU A 643 16.61 5.97 -15.39
N GLU A 644 17.64 5.50 -14.69
CA GLU A 644 18.19 4.16 -14.88
C GLU A 644 18.59 3.47 -13.58
N ASP A 645 18.72 2.14 -13.65
CA ASP A 645 19.26 1.34 -12.56
C ASP A 645 20.79 1.40 -12.62
N THR A 646 21.39 2.48 -12.09
CA THR A 646 22.86 2.62 -12.08
C THR A 646 23.50 1.42 -11.39
N ASN A 647 23.00 1.06 -10.20
CA ASN A 647 23.40 -0.13 -9.48
C ASN A 647 22.24 -0.67 -8.62
N CYS A 648 22.34 -1.95 -8.25
CA CYS A 648 21.38 -2.64 -7.39
C CYS A 648 22.13 -3.47 -6.33
N PRO A 649 21.50 -3.81 -5.20
CA PRO A 649 22.03 -4.76 -4.24
C PRO A 649 22.34 -6.13 -4.89
N GLU A 650 23.23 -6.89 -4.27
CA GLU A 650 23.55 -8.25 -4.73
C GLU A 650 22.29 -9.12 -4.82
N GLY A 651 22.11 -9.80 -5.96
CA GLY A 651 20.93 -10.62 -6.23
C GLY A 651 19.80 -9.91 -6.98
N LEU A 652 19.83 -8.58 -7.11
CA LEU A 652 18.94 -7.83 -7.99
C LEU A 652 19.61 -7.50 -9.32
N GLN A 653 18.87 -7.65 -10.43
CA GLN A 653 19.34 -7.28 -11.75
C GLN A 653 18.85 -5.89 -12.15
N ARG A 654 19.73 -5.14 -12.81
CA ARG A 654 19.42 -3.84 -13.44
C ARG A 654 18.47 -4.06 -14.62
N ARG A 655 17.38 -3.29 -14.69
CA ARG A 655 16.33 -3.42 -15.72
C ARG A 655 16.23 -2.19 -16.62
N PHE A 656 16.32 -0.99 -16.03
CA PHE A 656 16.17 0.26 -16.76
C PHE A 656 17.53 0.82 -17.17
N ALA A 657 17.60 1.33 -18.39
CA ALA A 657 18.80 1.90 -18.97
C ALA A 657 18.44 2.96 -20.01
N CYS A 658 19.13 4.10 -19.98
CA CYS A 658 18.82 5.20 -20.91
C CYS A 658 19.47 5.06 -22.28
N ALA A 659 20.52 4.25 -22.38
CA ALA A 659 21.21 3.98 -23.63
C ALA A 659 20.26 3.38 -24.68
N ASN A 660 20.49 3.69 -25.96
CA ASN A 660 19.73 3.14 -27.10
C ASN A 660 18.22 3.37 -27.03
N PHE A 661 17.78 4.48 -26.43
CA PHE A 661 16.36 4.79 -26.24
C PHE A 661 15.63 3.68 -25.45
N GLY A 662 16.32 3.09 -24.48
CA GLY A 662 15.79 2.06 -23.58
C GLY A 662 14.68 2.58 -22.67
N GLU A 663 13.96 1.65 -22.04
CA GLU A 663 12.98 1.98 -21.03
C GLU A 663 13.66 2.63 -19.82
N GLN A 664 13.05 3.72 -19.32
CA GLN A 664 13.58 4.50 -18.19
C GLN A 664 12.74 4.28 -16.94
N GLY A 665 13.42 4.25 -15.80
CA GLY A 665 12.84 4.04 -14.49
C GLY A 665 13.89 3.67 -13.45
N VAL A 666 13.45 3.49 -12.20
CA VAL A 666 14.27 2.99 -11.11
C VAL A 666 13.55 1.80 -10.48
N SER A 667 14.13 0.62 -10.60
CA SER A 667 13.62 -0.64 -10.07
C SER A 667 13.57 -0.62 -8.55
N VAL A 668 12.63 -1.36 -7.96
CA VAL A 668 12.53 -1.53 -6.51
C VAL A 668 13.84 -2.07 -5.93
N GLY A 669 14.38 -1.40 -4.91
CA GLY A 669 15.64 -1.75 -4.25
C GLY A 669 16.89 -1.28 -4.96
N CYS A 670 16.80 -0.78 -6.20
CA CYS A 670 17.92 -0.19 -6.93
C CYS A 670 18.00 1.33 -6.70
N TRP A 671 19.06 1.94 -7.23
CA TRP A 671 19.25 3.38 -7.17
C TRP A 671 19.85 3.94 -8.46
N ASP A 672 19.52 5.20 -8.70
CA ASP A 672 20.08 5.99 -9.79
C ASP A 672 21.11 6.98 -9.23
N THR A 673 22.30 7.04 -9.83
CA THR A 673 23.42 7.86 -9.35
C THR A 673 23.90 8.85 -10.39
N TYR A 674 23.69 10.12 -10.09
CA TYR A 674 24.24 11.26 -10.79
C TYR A 674 25.50 11.73 -10.08
N ARG A 675 26.66 11.40 -10.65
CA ARG A 675 27.95 11.70 -10.05
C ARG A 675 28.31 13.18 -10.17
N HIS A 676 29.05 13.71 -9.19
CA HIS A 676 29.48 15.11 -9.11
C HIS A 676 30.28 15.62 -10.34
N ASP A 677 30.87 14.74 -11.15
CA ASP A 677 31.69 15.07 -12.32
C ASP A 677 30.87 15.39 -13.58
N ILE A 678 29.59 15.03 -13.62
CA ILE A 678 28.74 15.27 -14.80
C ILE A 678 28.26 16.73 -14.87
N ASP A 679 27.83 17.14 -16.06
CA ASP A 679 27.30 18.49 -16.26
C ASP A 679 25.93 18.68 -15.56
N CYS A 680 25.63 19.91 -15.14
CA CYS A 680 24.44 20.31 -14.37
C CYS A 680 24.28 19.67 -12.98
N GLN A 681 25.31 19.00 -12.48
CA GLN A 681 25.31 18.40 -11.14
C GLN A 681 25.97 19.36 -10.13
N TRP A 682 25.39 20.55 -9.99
CA TRP A 682 25.88 21.61 -9.11
C TRP A 682 24.81 22.65 -8.78
N ILE A 683 25.15 23.56 -7.85
CA ILE A 683 24.55 24.88 -7.76
C ILE A 683 25.60 25.91 -8.19
N ASP A 684 25.24 26.80 -9.11
CA ASP A 684 26.10 27.93 -9.47
C ASP A 684 26.03 28.98 -8.36
N ILE A 685 27.16 29.17 -7.67
CA ILE A 685 27.27 30.05 -6.51
C ILE A 685 28.18 31.25 -6.78
N THR A 686 28.40 31.59 -8.06
CA THR A 686 29.26 32.71 -8.47
C THR A 686 28.83 34.04 -7.83
N ASP A 687 27.53 34.24 -7.69
CA ASP A 687 26.95 35.49 -7.14
C ASP A 687 26.66 35.40 -5.62
N VAL A 688 27.00 34.27 -4.97
CA VAL A 688 26.69 34.03 -3.57
C VAL A 688 27.84 34.53 -2.69
N PRO A 689 27.59 35.41 -1.71
CA PRO A 689 28.65 35.85 -0.81
C PRO A 689 29.04 34.74 0.18
N PRO A 690 30.20 34.86 0.85
CA PRO A 690 30.53 34.01 1.98
C PRO A 690 29.47 34.09 3.09
N GLY A 691 29.16 32.96 3.72
CA GLY A 691 28.15 32.88 4.77
C GLY A 691 27.80 31.45 5.17
N SER A 692 26.83 31.34 6.09
CA SER A 692 26.23 30.06 6.49
C SER A 692 24.85 29.92 5.84
N TYR A 693 24.62 28.77 5.23
CA TYR A 693 23.47 28.45 4.42
C TYR A 693 22.92 27.07 4.76
N THR A 694 21.67 26.83 4.37
CA THR A 694 21.07 25.49 4.33
C THR A 694 21.06 25.02 2.89
N PHE A 695 21.79 23.94 2.60
CA PHE A 695 21.74 23.27 1.32
C PHE A 695 20.56 22.27 1.33
N GLN A 696 19.73 22.29 0.30
CA GLN A 696 18.55 21.45 0.20
C GLN A 696 18.48 20.81 -1.18
N VAL A 697 18.11 19.53 -1.21
CA VAL A 697 17.71 18.84 -2.44
C VAL A 697 16.30 18.28 -2.24
N VAL A 698 15.43 18.50 -3.23
CA VAL A 698 14.08 17.94 -3.26
C VAL A 698 13.94 17.03 -4.46
N VAL A 699 13.63 15.76 -4.23
CA VAL A 699 13.34 14.76 -5.27
C VAL A 699 11.84 14.75 -5.58
N ASN A 700 11.47 14.61 -6.86
CA ASN A 700 10.09 14.68 -7.34
C ASN A 700 9.29 15.88 -6.76
N PRO A 701 9.82 17.12 -6.85
CA PRO A 701 9.32 18.29 -6.10
C PRO A 701 7.89 18.71 -6.46
N LYS A 702 7.42 18.34 -7.65
CA LYS A 702 6.08 18.66 -8.15
C LYS A 702 5.06 17.55 -7.89
N HIS A 703 5.49 16.42 -7.31
CA HIS A 703 4.69 15.20 -7.17
C HIS A 703 4.09 14.81 -8.53
N GLU A 704 4.91 14.76 -9.58
CA GLU A 704 4.45 14.42 -10.94
C GLU A 704 4.21 12.92 -11.08
N VAL A 705 4.99 12.13 -10.33
CA VAL A 705 4.87 10.68 -10.21
C VAL A 705 4.47 10.34 -8.78
N ALA A 706 3.65 9.30 -8.64
CA ALA A 706 3.15 8.85 -7.36
C ALA A 706 4.22 8.13 -6.53
N GLU A 707 4.22 8.39 -5.23
CA GLU A 707 5.10 7.73 -4.26
C GLU A 707 4.31 7.31 -3.03
N SER A 708 4.83 6.32 -2.31
CA SER A 708 4.22 5.82 -1.08
C SER A 708 4.48 6.72 0.14
N ASP A 709 5.58 7.47 0.11
CA ASP A 709 5.91 8.54 1.05
C ASP A 709 6.56 9.68 0.28
N PHE A 710 6.16 10.92 0.58
CA PHE A 710 6.78 12.13 0.01
C PHE A 710 7.57 12.91 1.07
N SER A 711 7.47 12.52 2.34
CA SER A 711 8.06 13.29 3.45
C SER A 711 9.56 13.10 3.60
N ASN A 712 10.10 12.05 2.99
CA ASN A 712 11.51 11.68 2.88
C ASN A 712 12.18 12.17 1.58
N ASN A 713 11.44 12.78 0.64
CA ASN A 713 11.96 13.31 -0.63
C ASN A 713 12.91 14.51 -0.48
N VAL A 714 12.91 15.16 0.69
CA VAL A 714 13.70 16.36 0.94
C VAL A 714 14.91 16.01 1.81
N MET A 715 16.11 16.30 1.31
CA MET A 715 17.36 16.19 2.06
C MET A 715 17.93 17.58 2.34
N ARG A 716 18.47 17.77 3.55
CA ARG A 716 19.06 19.03 4.01
C ARG A 716 20.43 18.82 4.61
N CYS A 717 21.30 19.78 4.39
CA CYS A 717 22.62 19.86 4.98
C CYS A 717 22.92 21.30 5.43
N GLN A 718 23.79 21.44 6.42
CA GLN A 718 24.40 22.73 6.74
C GLN A 718 25.57 22.97 5.81
N CYS A 719 25.59 24.14 5.19
CA CYS A 719 26.59 24.56 4.23
C CYS A 719 27.27 25.83 4.72
N LYS A 720 28.57 25.75 5.01
CA LYS A 720 29.38 26.93 5.33
C LYS A 720 30.28 27.26 4.15
N TYR A 721 30.21 28.49 3.67
CA TYR A 721 31.00 28.97 2.53
C TYR A 721 31.83 30.19 2.95
N ASP A 722 33.15 30.14 2.79
CA ASP A 722 34.05 31.25 3.19
C ASP A 722 34.58 32.08 2.00
N GLY A 723 34.15 31.77 0.77
CA GLY A 723 34.67 32.38 -0.44
C GLY A 723 35.76 31.56 -1.15
N GLN A 724 36.38 30.59 -0.49
CA GLN A 724 37.42 29.72 -1.07
C GLN A 724 37.12 28.23 -0.91
N ARG A 725 36.42 27.85 0.15
CA ARG A 725 36.08 26.49 0.54
C ARG A 725 34.62 26.42 0.95
N VAL A 726 34.08 25.22 0.84
CA VAL A 726 32.74 24.87 1.30
C VAL A 726 32.85 23.69 2.27
N TRP A 727 32.05 23.73 3.33
CA TRP A 727 31.90 22.60 4.24
C TRP A 727 30.44 22.21 4.30
N MET A 728 30.18 20.94 4.04
CA MET A 728 28.87 20.32 4.16
C MET A 728 28.84 19.43 5.39
N HIS A 729 27.89 19.62 6.29
CA HIS A 729 27.77 18.79 7.50
C HIS A 729 26.33 18.61 7.95
N GLY A 730 26.09 17.54 8.71
CA GLY A 730 24.77 17.21 9.24
C GLY A 730 23.75 16.93 8.14
N CYS A 731 24.17 16.32 7.02
CA CYS A 731 23.26 15.95 5.95
C CYS A 731 22.28 14.86 6.40
N HIS A 732 20.98 15.07 6.18
CA HIS A 732 19.93 14.14 6.56
C HIS A 732 18.65 14.35 5.74
N THR A 733 17.80 13.33 5.65
CA THR A 733 16.43 13.51 5.13
C THR A 733 15.60 14.29 6.15
N SER A 734 14.68 15.11 5.68
CA SER A 734 13.94 16.07 6.50
C SER A 734 13.03 15.40 7.54
N ASP A 735 12.71 14.14 7.35
CA ASP A 735 11.87 13.35 8.24
C ASP A 735 12.67 12.47 9.22
N ALA A 736 14.01 12.49 9.16
CA ALA A 736 14.89 11.64 9.96
C ALA A 736 14.92 12.00 11.44
N TYR A 737 14.71 13.27 11.81
CA TYR A 737 14.76 13.72 13.21
C TYR A 737 13.39 14.15 13.75
N GLY A 738 13.25 14.11 15.07
CA GLY A 738 12.07 14.64 15.76
C GLY A 738 11.95 16.16 15.57
N ALA A 739 10.72 16.67 15.49
CA ALA A 739 10.45 18.10 15.26
C ALA A 739 11.14 19.03 16.29
N ASP A 740 11.24 18.59 17.55
CA ASP A 740 11.91 19.33 18.61
C ASP A 740 13.43 19.46 18.35
N VAL A 741 14.07 18.40 17.85
CA VAL A 741 15.50 18.40 17.51
C VAL A 741 15.77 19.29 16.31
N VAL A 742 14.94 19.18 15.27
CA VAL A 742 15.04 20.03 14.08
C VAL A 742 14.88 21.50 14.46
N SER A 743 13.86 21.83 15.26
CA SER A 743 13.63 23.20 15.73
C SER A 743 14.74 23.71 16.63
N ASP A 744 15.32 22.87 17.49
CA ASP A 744 16.43 23.25 18.36
C ASP A 744 17.74 23.46 17.57
N LEU A 745 18.00 22.64 16.55
CA LEU A 745 19.13 22.82 15.61
C LEU A 745 18.99 24.16 14.88
N GLU A 746 17.85 24.38 14.22
CA GLU A 746 17.55 25.63 13.51
C GLU A 746 17.63 26.86 14.44
N ARG A 747 17.15 26.74 15.70
CA ARG A 747 17.20 27.83 16.69
C ARG A 747 18.64 28.11 17.15
N ARG A 748 19.42 27.08 17.48
CA ARG A 748 20.83 27.25 17.90
C ARG A 748 21.65 27.91 16.80
N GLU A 749 21.40 27.56 15.54
CA GLU A 749 22.06 28.15 14.38
C GLU A 749 21.71 29.63 14.19
N ARG A 750 20.41 29.98 14.29
CA ARG A 750 19.98 31.38 14.26
C ARG A 750 20.63 32.21 15.38
N LEU A 751 20.73 31.64 16.58
CA LEU A 751 21.34 32.32 17.73
C LEU A 751 22.86 32.47 17.59
N ALA A 752 23.56 31.45 17.06
CA ALA A 752 25.00 31.51 16.81
C ALA A 752 25.36 32.58 15.77
N ASN A 753 24.48 32.81 14.79
CA ASN A 753 24.71 33.81 13.74
C ASN A 753 24.28 35.24 14.12
N ASN A 754 23.41 35.43 15.12
CA ASN A 754 23.04 36.76 15.62
C ASN A 754 24.06 37.35 16.61
N LEU A 755 25.14 36.62 16.90
CA LEU A 755 26.23 37.03 17.81
C LEU A 755 27.50 37.47 17.08
N VAL A 756 27.41 37.78 15.78
CA VAL A 756 28.50 38.36 14.97
C VAL A 756 28.16 39.79 14.56
#